data_AF-A0A8S1ARR4-F1
#
_entry.id   AF-A0A8S1ARR4-F1
#
_cell.length_a   1.000
_cell.length_b   1.000
_cell.length_c   1.000
_cell.angle_alpha   90.00
_cell.angle_beta   90.00
_cell.angle_gamma   90.00
#
_symmetry.space_group_name_H-M   'P 1'
#
loop_
_entity.id
_entity.type
_entity.pdbx_description
1 polymer ?
#
loop_
_entity_poly.entity_id
_entity_poly.type
_entity_poly.pdbx_seq_one_letter_code
_entity_poly.pdbx_strand_id
1 'polypeptide(L)'
;MSVDSSFRRFAIMAAAVGRICGARLFKKYSLLAPQVSQLSTNTQGWSKNRKVLLSTLGIVGGGVGALLFALEQSVDASSGEAHPPHLPWTHEGWFKSLDHASVRRGYEVYKQVCKACHSLQYMAFRHLVGYTHTEEDAKAEAADVMIKDGPDEEGNYFERPGKLSDYFPSPYPNENAARAANNGAYPPDLSLICSGRKGGENYLFALLTGYMEPPAGVVLREGQGYNPYFPGGAISMAQVLFDEAAEYSDGTPATASQMAKDVATFLRWCSEPELDDRRLMTIKAIDDKEHTTESSKSSVQCSGCTSLGPETVYVSKDDDGTIFCSRESVPNTDVTAFLRQAAIRSITCEVNWSKEGGIVYFSDIHGHVLSLTFQVKDTWARGLKRWFSIVVLMKDKMLLLNITPLLSDHMQKISKELQAMANVVYDAEQKVCSQRALRLRTGRNDFGQSRSLIHLTGSEDVFKNLHSHFTWMLKAGAHTYSETLYTSQDLLKKLQPQALKNSIFDPSTCSVSSNEECMSLRSLDQLLSKSVFRILIFCTLTGVNIVIKSSTIQAENIVEGLKRLLPVNKTNYPLIRQANDKETILPATCLVEETQSSYFSCKWKGILPVKCPTLMNRIENAMSNDKFNSDVLHQYVRSLQLEWLGTAKAVKAAAESSGQRSDAVRKLKQVFGVGQHDEPLLSHWMTVFCD
;
A
#
# COMPACT_ATOMS: atom_id res chain seq x y z
N MET A 1 11.79 45.13 -18.01
CA MET A 1 12.41 45.07 -16.67
C MET A 1 13.03 43.69 -16.54
N SER A 2 14.37 43.62 -16.65
CA SER A 2 15.13 42.37 -16.57
C SER A 2 15.22 41.93 -15.10
N VAL A 3 14.73 40.74 -14.79
CA VAL A 3 14.83 40.11 -13.46
C VAL A 3 15.94 39.06 -13.55
N ASP A 4 17.05 39.39 -12.90
CA ASP A 4 18.32 38.67 -12.93
C ASP A 4 18.21 37.30 -12.25
N SER A 5 18.57 36.26 -12.98
CA SER A 5 18.58 34.85 -12.58
C SER A 5 19.83 34.56 -11.73
N SER A 6 19.65 34.37 -10.43
CA SER A 6 20.71 33.91 -9.52
C SER A 6 20.12 32.99 -8.45
N PHE A 7 19.68 31.80 -8.84
CA PHE A 7 19.24 30.74 -7.93
C PHE A 7 20.47 30.09 -7.25
N ARG A 8 20.61 30.30 -5.94
CA ARG A 8 21.68 29.72 -5.11
C ARG A 8 21.33 28.27 -4.71
N ARG A 9 22.33 27.38 -4.74
CA ARG A 9 22.23 25.98 -4.29
C ARG A 9 21.89 25.94 -2.78
N PHE A 10 21.16 24.91 -2.33
CA PHE A 10 20.76 24.73 -0.92
C PHE A 10 21.52 23.55 -0.32
N ALA A 11 22.09 23.72 0.87
CA ALA A 11 22.64 22.62 1.66
C ALA A 11 21.49 21.85 2.33
N ILE A 12 21.29 20.59 1.95
CA ILE A 12 20.31 19.68 2.59
C ILE A 12 21.12 18.77 3.52
N MET A 13 20.66 18.56 4.75
CA MET A 13 21.21 17.54 5.64
C MET A 13 20.06 16.60 5.97
N ALA A 14 20.18 15.34 5.57
CA ALA A 14 19.10 14.36 5.70
C ALA A 14 19.51 13.20 6.61
N ALA A 15 18.63 12.84 7.53
CA ALA A 15 18.73 11.63 8.34
C ALA A 15 17.55 10.72 8.03
N ALA A 16 17.81 9.45 7.74
CA ALA A 16 16.79 8.44 7.44
C ALA A 16 17.00 7.21 8.34
N VAL A 17 15.91 6.67 8.88
CA VAL A 17 15.89 5.43 9.65
C VAL A 17 15.28 4.32 8.80
N GLY A 18 16.04 3.26 8.52
CA GLY A 18 15.56 2.04 7.88
C GLY A 18 15.70 0.85 8.83
N ARG A 19 14.60 0.16 9.14
CA ARG A 19 14.64 -1.15 9.82
C ARG A 19 15.00 -2.22 8.79
N ILE A 20 16.12 -2.91 8.98
CA ILE A 20 16.42 -4.18 8.31
C ILE A 20 16.18 -5.28 9.32
N CYS A 21 14.98 -5.88 9.30
CA CYS A 21 14.71 -7.13 10.01
C CYS A 21 14.76 -8.28 8.99
N GLY A 22 15.73 -9.16 9.14
CA GLY A 22 15.80 -10.42 8.40
C GLY A 22 14.84 -11.45 8.98
N ALA A 23 14.06 -12.09 8.10
CA ALA A 23 13.52 -13.42 8.33
C ALA A 23 13.49 -14.17 6.98
N ARG A 24 13.98 -15.41 7.02
CA ARG A 24 14.22 -16.31 5.89
C ARG A 24 12.94 -17.03 5.43
N LEU A 25 12.99 -17.45 4.16
CA LEU A 25 12.29 -18.60 3.53
C LEU A 25 10.79 -18.46 3.22
N PHE A 26 10.46 -18.16 1.95
CA PHE A 26 9.63 -19.04 1.11
C PHE A 26 9.97 -18.87 -0.40
N LYS A 27 10.30 -20.01 -1.00
CA LYS A 27 10.32 -20.43 -2.43
C LYS A 27 10.21 -19.37 -3.54
N LYS A 28 11.28 -19.27 -4.34
CA LYS A 28 11.25 -18.75 -5.72
C LYS A 28 10.63 -19.79 -6.66
N TYR A 29 9.63 -19.38 -7.45
CA TYR A 29 9.40 -19.96 -8.76
C TYR A 29 10.16 -19.14 -9.81
N SER A 30 10.88 -19.86 -10.64
CA SER A 30 11.77 -19.44 -11.71
C SER A 30 11.02 -18.86 -12.91
N LEU A 31 11.46 -17.71 -13.42
CA LEU A 31 11.43 -17.40 -14.85
C LEU A 31 12.69 -16.60 -15.22
N LEU A 32 13.26 -17.02 -16.34
CA LEU A 32 14.59 -16.79 -16.93
C LEU A 32 15.02 -15.31 -17.04
N ALA A 33 16.25 -15.02 -16.62
CA ALA A 33 17.06 -13.89 -17.07
C ALA A 33 18.25 -14.42 -17.90
N PRO A 34 18.60 -13.80 -19.05
CA PRO A 34 19.82 -14.16 -19.78
C PRO A 34 21.07 -13.61 -19.07
N GLN A 35 22.10 -14.45 -19.02
CA GLN A 35 23.41 -14.16 -18.47
C GLN A 35 24.12 -13.06 -19.27
N VAL A 36 24.58 -12.00 -18.58
CA VAL A 36 25.63 -11.12 -19.06
C VAL A 36 26.93 -11.55 -18.38
N SER A 37 27.81 -12.21 -19.13
CA SER A 37 29.17 -12.50 -18.73
C SER A 37 30.02 -11.23 -18.86
N GLN A 38 30.66 -10.83 -17.75
CA GLN A 38 31.71 -9.83 -17.75
C GLN A 38 32.99 -10.44 -18.35
N LEU A 39 33.56 -9.75 -19.34
CA LEU A 39 34.94 -9.95 -19.76
C LEU A 39 35.63 -8.59 -19.75
N SER A 40 36.52 -8.44 -18.77
CA SER A 40 37.51 -7.38 -18.72
C SER A 40 38.61 -7.71 -19.72
N THR A 41 38.93 -6.79 -20.63
CA THR A 41 40.19 -6.83 -21.38
C THR A 41 40.85 -5.47 -21.43
N ASN A 42 42.04 -5.49 -20.86
CA ASN A 42 43.10 -4.51 -20.82
C ASN A 42 43.41 -3.96 -22.23
N THR A 43 43.57 -2.64 -22.33
CA THR A 43 43.84 -1.93 -23.58
C THR A 43 45.31 -2.06 -23.98
N GLN A 44 45.59 -2.73 -25.10
CA GLN A 44 46.82 -2.54 -25.88
C GLN A 44 46.49 -2.59 -27.39
N GLY A 45 47.07 -1.66 -28.14
CA GLY A 45 46.54 -1.12 -29.40
C GLY A 45 46.62 -2.01 -30.66
N TRP A 46 45.74 -1.70 -31.62
CA TRP A 46 45.76 -2.26 -32.99
C TRP A 46 45.61 -1.14 -34.04
N SER A 47 46.38 -1.24 -35.13
CA SER A 47 46.56 -0.25 -36.22
C SER A 47 45.39 -0.09 -37.21
N LYS A 48 45.41 1.06 -37.91
CA LYS A 48 44.31 1.70 -38.67
C LYS A 48 43.78 0.95 -39.91
N ASN A 49 44.48 -0.03 -40.48
CA ASN A 49 44.14 -0.55 -41.81
C ASN A 49 43.16 -1.73 -41.84
N ARG A 50 42.70 -2.23 -40.68
CA ARG A 50 41.71 -3.33 -40.61
C ARG A 50 40.26 -2.86 -40.39
N LYS A 51 40.03 -1.54 -40.22
CA LYS A 51 38.70 -0.95 -40.01
C LYS A 51 37.90 -0.70 -41.31
N VAL A 52 38.56 -0.64 -42.47
CA VAL A 52 37.90 -0.27 -43.75
C VAL A 52 37.27 -1.48 -44.46
N LEU A 53 37.73 -2.70 -44.18
CA LEU A 53 37.24 -3.90 -44.88
C LEU A 53 35.89 -4.43 -44.34
N LEU A 54 35.48 -4.01 -43.14
CA LEU A 54 34.23 -4.45 -42.50
C LEU A 54 33.04 -3.50 -42.73
N SER A 55 33.26 -2.27 -43.22
CA SER A 55 32.19 -1.30 -43.45
C SER A 55 31.46 -1.49 -44.79
N THR A 56 32.04 -2.18 -45.77
CA THR A 56 31.47 -2.32 -47.12
C THR A 56 30.58 -3.55 -47.32
N LEU A 57 30.65 -4.55 -46.42
CA LEU A 57 29.78 -5.75 -46.49
C LEU A 57 28.44 -5.60 -45.76
N GLY A 58 28.26 -4.55 -44.95
CA GLY A 58 27.04 -4.34 -44.14
C GLY A 58 25.84 -3.72 -44.87
N ILE A 59 26.04 -3.14 -46.07
CA ILE A 59 25.00 -2.32 -46.72
C ILE A 59 24.08 -3.13 -47.65
N VAL A 60 24.50 -4.30 -48.14
CA VAL A 60 23.68 -5.09 -49.10
C VAL A 60 22.73 -6.08 -48.40
N GLY A 61 23.04 -6.55 -47.19
CA GLY A 61 22.20 -7.50 -46.46
C GLY A 61 21.00 -6.88 -45.72
N GLY A 62 21.09 -5.61 -45.31
CA GLY A 62 20.06 -4.96 -44.48
C GLY A 62 18.82 -4.48 -45.25
N GLY A 63 18.97 -4.13 -46.52
CA GLY A 63 17.88 -3.54 -47.31
C GLY A 63 16.78 -4.54 -47.69
N VAL A 64 17.14 -5.78 -48.00
CA VAL A 64 16.17 -6.80 -48.45
C VAL A 64 15.38 -7.37 -47.26
N GLY A 65 16.02 -7.56 -46.10
CA GLY A 65 15.35 -8.05 -44.89
C GLY A 65 14.33 -7.06 -44.32
N ALA A 66 14.64 -5.75 -44.33
CA ALA A 66 13.71 -4.72 -43.89
C ALA A 66 12.51 -4.56 -44.84
N LEU A 67 12.73 -4.73 -46.15
CA LEU A 67 11.65 -4.67 -47.14
C LEU A 67 10.71 -5.88 -47.06
N LEU A 68 11.25 -7.08 -46.84
CA LEU A 68 10.44 -8.30 -46.64
C LEU A 68 9.65 -8.26 -45.32
N PHE A 69 10.25 -7.77 -44.23
CA PHE A 69 9.56 -7.60 -42.96
C PHE A 69 8.45 -6.53 -43.03
N ALA A 70 8.62 -5.48 -43.83
CA ALA A 70 7.59 -4.48 -44.09
C ALA A 70 6.47 -4.99 -45.01
N LEU A 71 6.76 -5.92 -45.91
CA LEU A 71 5.78 -6.54 -46.81
C LEU A 71 5.01 -7.70 -46.16
N GLU A 72 5.52 -8.31 -45.07
CA GLU A 72 4.85 -9.37 -44.31
C GLU A 72 3.90 -8.88 -43.21
N GLN A 73 3.75 -7.57 -42.99
CA GLN A 73 2.57 -7.04 -42.29
C GLN A 73 1.34 -7.08 -43.20
N SER A 74 0.84 -8.28 -43.43
CA SER A 74 -0.55 -8.46 -43.86
C SER A 74 -1.45 -7.82 -42.80
N VAL A 75 -2.09 -6.71 -43.14
CA VAL A 75 -3.16 -6.10 -42.33
C VAL A 75 -4.31 -7.10 -42.28
N ASP A 76 -4.50 -7.71 -41.12
CA ASP A 76 -5.60 -8.61 -40.86
C ASP A 76 -6.88 -7.77 -40.70
N ALA A 77 -7.61 -7.56 -41.80
CA ALA A 77 -8.91 -6.86 -41.81
C ALA A 77 -10.05 -7.76 -41.28
N SER A 78 -9.74 -8.80 -40.50
CA SER A 78 -10.71 -9.72 -39.92
C SER A 78 -11.43 -9.16 -38.68
N SER A 79 -10.99 -8.02 -38.14
CA SER A 79 -11.51 -7.45 -36.88
C SER A 79 -12.82 -6.66 -36.99
N GLY A 80 -13.38 -6.45 -38.20
CA GLY A 80 -14.65 -5.75 -38.38
C GLY A 80 -14.64 -4.25 -38.02
N GLU A 81 -13.45 -3.64 -37.86
CA GLU A 81 -13.25 -2.21 -37.60
C GLU A 81 -12.07 -1.70 -38.45
N ALA A 82 -12.28 -0.61 -39.19
CA ALA A 82 -11.21 0.05 -39.94
C ALA A 82 -10.30 0.85 -38.97
N HIS A 83 -8.98 0.72 -39.13
CA HIS A 83 -8.04 1.52 -38.34
C HIS A 83 -8.06 2.98 -38.79
N PRO A 84 -8.21 3.96 -37.87
CA PRO A 84 -8.11 5.37 -38.20
C PRO A 84 -6.74 5.72 -38.80
N PRO A 85 -6.70 6.54 -39.88
CA PRO A 85 -5.43 7.00 -40.42
C PRO A 85 -4.71 7.92 -39.44
N HIS A 86 -3.39 7.95 -39.51
CA HIS A 86 -2.57 8.87 -38.73
C HIS A 86 -2.60 10.26 -39.36
N LEU A 87 -3.30 11.21 -38.74
CA LEU A 87 -3.41 12.59 -39.23
C LEU A 87 -2.34 13.48 -38.60
N PRO A 88 -1.75 14.42 -39.36
CA PRO A 88 -0.69 15.30 -38.86
C PRO A 88 -1.28 16.48 -38.07
N TRP A 89 -1.51 16.30 -36.76
CA TRP A 89 -2.08 17.35 -35.90
C TRP A 89 -1.06 18.47 -35.62
N THR A 90 -1.56 19.70 -35.41
CA THR A 90 -0.70 20.86 -35.11
C THR A 90 0.07 20.66 -33.80
N HIS A 91 -0.57 20.00 -32.83
CA HIS A 91 -0.03 19.64 -31.52
C HIS A 91 0.62 18.25 -31.48
N GLU A 92 0.99 17.69 -32.63
CA GLU A 92 1.71 16.42 -32.70
C GLU A 92 3.20 16.60 -32.37
N GLY A 93 3.72 15.77 -31.47
CA GLY A 93 5.12 15.79 -31.01
C GLY A 93 5.30 16.25 -29.56
N TRP A 94 6.56 16.31 -29.12
CA TRP A 94 6.91 16.56 -27.71
C TRP A 94 6.92 18.05 -27.32
N PHE A 95 7.03 18.95 -28.30
CA PHE A 95 7.30 20.37 -28.09
C PHE A 95 6.28 21.33 -28.72
N LYS A 96 5.20 20.80 -29.32
CA LYS A 96 4.16 21.62 -29.92
C LYS A 96 3.00 21.78 -28.94
N SER A 97 2.46 22.99 -28.77
CA SER A 97 1.26 23.23 -27.95
C SER A 97 -0.01 22.94 -28.75
N LEU A 98 -1.16 22.94 -28.07
CA LEU A 98 -2.46 23.04 -28.72
C LEU A 98 -2.60 24.35 -29.49
N ASP A 99 -3.36 24.30 -30.57
CA ASP A 99 -3.82 25.50 -31.28
C ASP A 99 -5.09 26.02 -30.58
N HIS A 100 -4.93 26.99 -29.68
CA HIS A 100 -6.07 27.53 -28.92
C HIS A 100 -7.15 28.19 -29.78
N ALA A 101 -6.83 28.65 -31.00
CA ALA A 101 -7.84 29.13 -31.94
C ALA A 101 -8.72 27.97 -32.46
N SER A 102 -8.10 26.82 -32.76
CA SER A 102 -8.81 25.56 -33.06
C SER A 102 -9.63 25.07 -31.86
N VAL A 103 -9.10 25.18 -30.63
CA VAL A 103 -9.85 24.82 -29.41
C VAL A 103 -11.09 25.73 -29.22
N ARG A 104 -10.97 27.05 -29.46
CA ARG A 104 -12.09 28.00 -29.39
C ARG A 104 -13.17 27.67 -30.43
N ARG A 105 -12.79 27.45 -31.69
CA ARG A 105 -13.71 27.02 -32.75
C ARG A 105 -14.35 25.66 -32.44
N GLY A 106 -13.60 24.72 -31.89
CA GLY A 106 -14.12 23.42 -31.47
C GLY A 106 -15.17 23.51 -30.36
N TYR A 107 -15.03 24.48 -29.44
CA TYR A 107 -16.07 24.80 -28.47
C TYR A 107 -17.35 25.31 -29.14
N GLU A 108 -17.24 26.16 -30.17
CA GLU A 108 -18.39 26.66 -30.94
C GLU A 108 -19.14 25.50 -31.63
N VAL A 109 -18.42 24.55 -32.23
CA VAL A 109 -19.03 23.32 -32.79
C VAL A 109 -19.70 22.48 -31.70
N TYR A 110 -19.03 22.29 -30.56
CA TYR A 110 -19.63 21.56 -29.43
C TYR A 110 -20.93 22.23 -28.97
N LYS A 111 -20.93 23.57 -28.80
CA LYS A 111 -22.07 24.35 -28.33
C LYS A 111 -23.26 24.27 -29.30
N GLN A 112 -23.01 24.36 -30.60
CA GLN A 112 -24.05 24.40 -31.63
C GLN A 112 -24.56 23.01 -32.03
N VAL A 113 -23.70 21.99 -32.05
CA VAL A 113 -24.03 20.65 -32.57
C VAL A 113 -24.12 19.61 -31.47
N CYS A 114 -23.08 19.45 -30.65
CA CYS A 114 -22.94 18.29 -29.77
C CYS A 114 -23.67 18.44 -28.42
N LYS A 115 -23.75 19.66 -27.88
CA LYS A 115 -24.31 19.99 -26.55
C LYS A 115 -25.75 19.50 -26.36
N ALA A 116 -26.51 19.37 -27.46
CA ALA A 116 -27.88 18.89 -27.43
C ALA A 116 -28.01 17.43 -26.94
N CYS A 117 -27.01 16.58 -27.19
CA CYS A 117 -27.06 15.15 -26.84
C CYS A 117 -25.90 14.68 -25.97
N HIS A 118 -24.77 15.40 -25.95
CA HIS A 118 -23.56 14.99 -25.24
C HIS A 118 -23.23 15.89 -24.05
N SER A 119 -23.04 15.25 -22.89
CA SER A 119 -22.53 15.91 -21.69
C SER A 119 -21.02 16.18 -21.76
N LEU A 120 -20.58 17.16 -20.99
CA LEU A 120 -19.19 17.45 -20.66
C LEU A 120 -19.08 17.65 -19.13
N GLN A 121 -19.39 16.60 -18.38
CA GLN A 121 -19.62 16.66 -16.93
C GLN A 121 -18.40 17.14 -16.12
N TYR A 122 -17.18 16.98 -16.64
CA TYR A 122 -15.96 17.37 -15.92
C TYR A 122 -15.44 18.76 -16.32
N MET A 123 -16.11 19.45 -17.24
CA MET A 123 -15.75 20.80 -17.67
C MET A 123 -16.64 21.85 -17.00
N ALA A 124 -16.00 22.89 -16.45
CA ALA A 124 -16.65 24.04 -15.84
C ALA A 124 -16.32 25.31 -16.63
N PHE A 125 -17.18 26.33 -16.56
CA PHE A 125 -17.00 27.58 -17.31
C PHE A 125 -15.66 28.25 -16.99
N ARG A 126 -15.17 28.17 -15.75
CA ARG A 126 -13.85 28.65 -15.31
C ARG A 126 -12.68 28.03 -16.06
N HIS A 127 -12.83 26.81 -16.60
CA HIS A 127 -11.75 26.16 -17.35
C HIS A 127 -11.54 26.82 -18.73
N LEU A 128 -12.55 27.51 -19.28
CA LEU A 128 -12.42 28.22 -20.55
C LEU A 128 -11.55 29.49 -20.44
N VAL A 129 -11.48 30.06 -19.23
CA VAL A 129 -10.80 31.34 -18.96
C VAL A 129 -9.31 31.22 -19.20
N GLY A 130 -8.77 32.06 -20.09
CA GLY A 130 -7.36 32.10 -20.43
C GLY A 130 -6.92 31.09 -21.49
N TYR A 131 -7.81 30.19 -21.92
CA TYR A 131 -7.55 29.23 -23.00
C TYR A 131 -8.36 29.57 -24.26
N THR A 132 -9.69 29.56 -24.15
CA THR A 132 -10.59 29.82 -25.29
C THR A 132 -11.34 31.14 -25.17
N HIS A 133 -11.63 31.55 -23.94
CA HIS A 133 -12.44 32.73 -23.62
C HIS A 133 -11.71 33.66 -22.66
N THR A 134 -12.06 34.95 -22.72
CA THR A 134 -11.73 35.87 -21.64
C THR A 134 -12.62 35.60 -20.42
N GLU A 135 -12.28 36.16 -19.25
CA GLU A 135 -13.11 36.00 -18.05
C GLU A 135 -14.53 36.58 -18.25
N GLU A 136 -14.62 37.70 -18.97
CA GLU A 136 -15.89 38.37 -19.28
C GLU A 136 -16.74 37.53 -20.22
N ASP A 137 -16.14 37.01 -21.31
CA ASP A 137 -16.84 36.13 -22.26
C ASP A 137 -17.33 34.85 -21.58
N ALA A 138 -16.48 34.20 -20.77
CA ALA A 138 -16.85 32.97 -20.07
C ALA A 138 -17.95 33.20 -19.03
N LYS A 139 -17.99 34.38 -18.41
CA LYS A 139 -19.05 34.76 -17.47
C LYS A 139 -20.37 35.01 -18.22
N ALA A 140 -20.33 35.67 -19.38
CA ALA A 140 -21.50 35.84 -20.24
C ALA A 140 -22.06 34.48 -20.69
N GLU A 141 -21.18 33.59 -21.15
CA GLU A 141 -21.54 32.23 -21.56
C GLU A 141 -22.15 31.40 -20.43
N ALA A 142 -21.66 31.57 -19.19
CA ALA A 142 -22.24 30.91 -18.02
C ALA A 142 -23.63 31.47 -17.69
N ALA A 143 -23.83 32.79 -17.83
CA ALA A 143 -25.08 33.45 -17.50
C ALA A 143 -26.24 33.08 -18.45
N ASP A 144 -25.93 32.66 -19.68
CA ASP A 144 -26.92 32.18 -20.66
C ASP A 144 -27.63 30.88 -20.23
N VAL A 145 -27.07 30.16 -19.26
CA VAL A 145 -27.60 28.89 -18.77
C VAL A 145 -28.23 29.06 -17.40
N MET A 146 -29.50 28.65 -17.26
CA MET A 146 -30.16 28.55 -15.96
C MET A 146 -29.74 27.26 -15.26
N ILE A 147 -29.14 27.40 -14.07
CA ILE A 147 -28.64 26.32 -13.22
C ILE A 147 -29.53 26.22 -11.98
N LYS A 148 -29.96 25.00 -11.66
CA LYS A 148 -30.69 24.69 -10.44
C LYS A 148 -29.76 24.77 -9.22
N ASP A 149 -30.13 25.56 -8.22
CA ASP A 149 -29.40 25.78 -6.97
C ASP A 149 -30.36 25.70 -5.76
N GLY A 150 -29.82 25.69 -4.54
CA GLY A 150 -30.59 25.64 -3.29
C GLY A 150 -30.20 24.49 -2.35
N PRO A 151 -30.96 24.28 -1.25
CA PRO A 151 -32.22 24.96 -0.93
C PRO A 151 -32.06 26.39 -0.40
N ASP A 152 -33.08 27.22 -0.59
CA ASP A 152 -33.23 28.52 0.06
C ASP A 152 -33.63 28.39 1.55
N GLU A 153 -33.85 29.52 2.25
CA GLU A 153 -34.25 29.53 3.68
C GLU A 153 -35.58 28.81 3.95
N GLU A 154 -36.40 28.59 2.92
CA GLU A 154 -37.70 27.92 2.98
C GLU A 154 -37.61 26.43 2.61
N GLY A 155 -36.43 25.95 2.20
CA GLY A 155 -36.20 24.57 1.79
C GLY A 155 -36.47 24.29 0.31
N ASN A 156 -36.75 25.31 -0.51
CA ASN A 156 -37.07 25.18 -1.92
C ASN A 156 -35.82 25.33 -2.80
N TYR A 157 -35.77 24.57 -3.90
CA TYR A 157 -34.74 24.77 -4.94
C TYR A 157 -35.19 25.83 -5.95
N PHE A 158 -34.27 26.67 -6.40
CA PHE A 158 -34.53 27.73 -7.38
C PHE A 158 -33.56 27.64 -8.56
N GLU A 159 -33.84 28.37 -9.64
CA GLU A 159 -32.94 28.48 -10.79
C GLU A 159 -32.26 29.85 -10.78
N ARG A 160 -30.97 29.87 -11.12
CA ARG A 160 -30.18 31.09 -11.25
C ARG A 160 -29.35 31.07 -12.52
N PRO A 161 -28.94 32.23 -13.06
CA PRO A 161 -27.91 32.26 -14.09
C PRO A 161 -26.63 31.56 -13.61
N GLY A 162 -25.97 30.86 -14.51
CA GLY A 162 -24.73 30.17 -14.24
C GLY A 162 -23.61 31.12 -13.86
N LYS A 163 -22.65 30.63 -13.06
CA LYS A 163 -21.43 31.33 -12.68
C LYS A 163 -20.22 30.53 -13.12
N LEU A 164 -19.03 31.16 -13.16
CA LEU A 164 -17.80 30.53 -13.64
C LEU A 164 -17.47 29.19 -12.94
N SER A 165 -17.82 29.03 -11.67
CA SER A 165 -17.55 27.79 -10.94
C SER A 165 -18.46 26.62 -11.30
N ASP A 166 -19.57 26.87 -12.00
CA ASP A 166 -20.53 25.82 -12.36
C ASP A 166 -19.97 24.95 -13.51
N TYR A 167 -20.34 23.67 -13.47
CA TYR A 167 -20.08 22.72 -14.55
C TYR A 167 -21.06 22.91 -15.70
N PHE A 168 -20.69 22.44 -16.90
CA PHE A 168 -21.63 22.43 -18.01
C PHE A 168 -22.84 21.55 -17.69
N PRO A 169 -24.07 22.04 -17.95
CA PRO A 169 -25.28 21.27 -17.68
C PRO A 169 -25.32 20.03 -18.57
N SER A 170 -25.77 18.91 -18.00
CA SER A 170 -26.06 17.70 -18.77
C SER A 170 -27.31 17.93 -19.63
N PRO A 171 -27.35 17.50 -20.91
CA PRO A 171 -28.53 17.62 -21.76
C PRO A 171 -29.71 16.78 -21.25
N TYR A 172 -29.42 15.71 -20.50
CA TYR A 172 -30.42 14.81 -19.94
C TYR A 172 -30.29 14.74 -18.41
N PRO A 173 -31.41 14.59 -17.68
CA PRO A 173 -31.38 14.49 -16.23
C PRO A 173 -30.81 13.15 -15.71
N ASN A 174 -30.91 12.09 -16.50
CA ASN A 174 -30.39 10.76 -16.17
C ASN A 174 -30.20 9.89 -17.43
N GLU A 175 -29.53 8.74 -17.27
CA GLU A 175 -29.22 7.80 -18.35
C GLU A 175 -30.47 7.25 -19.06
N ASN A 176 -31.54 6.97 -18.31
CA ASN A 176 -32.78 6.42 -18.88
C ASN A 176 -33.46 7.43 -19.81
N ALA A 177 -33.49 8.71 -19.43
CA ALA A 177 -34.00 9.79 -20.28
C ALA A 177 -33.17 9.93 -21.56
N ALA A 178 -31.85 9.85 -21.45
CA ALA A 178 -30.95 9.88 -22.61
C ALA A 178 -31.19 8.70 -23.56
N ARG A 179 -31.34 7.47 -23.03
CA ARG A 179 -31.67 6.29 -23.85
C ARG A 179 -33.04 6.37 -24.50
N ALA A 180 -34.05 6.85 -23.78
CA ALA A 180 -35.39 7.03 -24.30
C ALA A 180 -35.41 8.02 -25.47
N ALA A 181 -34.62 9.09 -25.40
CA ALA A 181 -34.52 10.10 -26.45
C ALA A 181 -33.70 9.64 -27.68
N ASN A 182 -32.86 8.62 -27.55
CA ASN A 182 -31.91 8.19 -28.59
C ASN A 182 -32.05 6.70 -28.97
N ASN A 183 -33.28 6.22 -29.17
CA ASN A 183 -33.57 4.85 -29.64
C ASN A 183 -32.90 3.73 -28.80
N GLY A 184 -32.82 3.93 -27.48
CA GLY A 184 -32.20 3.00 -26.53
C GLY A 184 -30.68 3.13 -26.37
N ALA A 185 -30.01 3.92 -27.23
CA ALA A 185 -28.59 4.19 -27.14
C ALA A 185 -28.30 5.34 -26.16
N TYR A 186 -27.21 5.24 -25.41
CA TYR A 186 -26.78 6.29 -24.48
C TYR A 186 -25.61 7.07 -25.11
N PRO A 187 -25.77 8.38 -25.42
CA PRO A 187 -24.66 9.22 -25.86
C PRO A 187 -23.59 9.30 -24.76
N PRO A 188 -22.34 8.89 -25.02
CA PRO A 188 -21.28 8.94 -24.02
C PRO A 188 -20.92 10.40 -23.68
N ASP A 189 -20.51 10.62 -22.43
CA ASP A 189 -19.90 11.87 -22.00
C ASP A 189 -18.59 12.13 -22.76
N LEU A 190 -18.41 13.36 -23.24
CA LEU A 190 -17.30 13.71 -24.12
C LEU A 190 -16.06 14.20 -23.36
N SER A 191 -16.10 14.34 -22.03
CA SER A 191 -15.03 15.02 -21.29
C SER A 191 -13.68 14.32 -21.45
N LEU A 192 -13.68 12.99 -21.49
CA LEU A 192 -12.49 12.14 -21.60
C LEU A 192 -12.50 11.28 -22.86
N ILE A 193 -13.37 11.56 -23.84
CA ILE A 193 -13.60 10.64 -24.97
C ILE A 193 -12.37 10.49 -25.86
N CYS A 194 -11.54 11.54 -25.97
CA CYS A 194 -10.30 11.51 -26.74
C CYS A 194 -9.27 10.58 -26.10
N SER A 195 -9.16 10.55 -24.77
CA SER A 195 -8.26 9.61 -24.06
C SER A 195 -8.90 8.23 -23.85
N GLY A 196 -10.23 8.13 -23.89
CA GLY A 196 -11.01 6.93 -23.66
C GLY A 196 -11.25 6.04 -24.88
N ARG A 197 -10.69 6.39 -26.05
CA ARG A 197 -10.77 5.60 -27.30
C ARG A 197 -9.39 5.37 -27.89
N LYS A 198 -9.17 4.16 -28.41
CA LYS A 198 -7.92 3.84 -29.14
C LYS A 198 -7.85 4.72 -30.39
N GLY A 199 -6.68 5.29 -30.65
CA GLY A 199 -6.46 6.25 -31.74
C GLY A 199 -6.80 7.71 -31.40
N GLY A 200 -7.50 7.96 -30.29
CA GLY A 200 -7.80 9.30 -29.78
C GLY A 200 -8.43 10.25 -30.80
N GLU A 201 -7.84 11.43 -30.98
CA GLU A 201 -8.29 12.44 -31.93
C GLU A 201 -8.33 11.97 -33.39
N ASN A 202 -7.44 11.06 -33.81
CA ASN A 202 -7.52 10.41 -35.12
C ASN A 202 -8.81 9.59 -35.27
N TYR A 203 -9.18 8.87 -34.21
CA TYR A 203 -10.43 8.10 -34.19
C TYR A 203 -11.65 9.01 -34.23
N LEU A 204 -11.67 10.08 -33.44
CA LEU A 204 -12.79 11.04 -33.42
C LEU A 204 -12.98 11.70 -34.78
N PHE A 205 -11.91 12.16 -35.41
CA PHE A 205 -11.97 12.75 -36.75
C PHE A 205 -12.50 11.74 -37.77
N ALA A 206 -11.89 10.55 -37.83
CA ALA A 206 -12.29 9.51 -38.77
C ALA A 206 -13.74 9.05 -38.56
N LEU A 207 -14.19 8.96 -37.31
CA LEU A 207 -15.58 8.65 -36.97
C LEU A 207 -16.53 9.73 -37.48
N LEU A 208 -16.23 11.00 -37.25
CA LEU A 208 -17.13 12.10 -37.63
C LEU A 208 -17.21 12.30 -39.15
N THR A 209 -16.13 12.10 -39.89
CA THR A 209 -16.09 12.26 -41.35
C THR A 209 -16.31 10.96 -42.12
N GLY A 210 -16.38 9.81 -41.45
CA GLY A 210 -16.37 8.48 -42.06
C GLY A 210 -17.74 7.86 -42.33
N TYR A 211 -18.84 8.60 -42.17
CA TYR A 211 -20.17 8.09 -42.50
C TYR A 211 -20.28 7.77 -43.99
N MET A 212 -20.80 6.59 -44.31
CA MET A 212 -21.00 6.14 -45.69
C MET A 212 -22.16 5.15 -45.78
N GLU A 213 -22.66 4.91 -46.99
CA GLU A 213 -23.66 3.89 -47.25
C GLU A 213 -23.12 2.48 -46.87
N PRO A 214 -23.96 1.62 -46.27
CA PRO A 214 -23.55 0.28 -45.88
C PRO A 214 -23.13 -0.54 -47.12
N PRO A 215 -21.97 -1.24 -47.06
CA PRO A 215 -21.55 -2.10 -48.16
C PRO A 215 -22.53 -3.26 -48.33
N ALA A 216 -22.56 -3.83 -49.55
CA ALA A 216 -23.45 -4.94 -49.88
C ALA A 216 -23.31 -6.09 -48.87
N GLY A 217 -24.44 -6.48 -48.26
CA GLY A 217 -24.51 -7.56 -47.27
C GLY A 217 -24.60 -7.13 -45.81
N VAL A 218 -24.41 -5.84 -45.50
CA VAL A 218 -24.60 -5.29 -44.14
C VAL A 218 -26.05 -4.83 -43.96
N VAL A 219 -26.78 -5.45 -43.02
CA VAL A 219 -28.15 -5.05 -42.66
C VAL A 219 -28.13 -4.31 -41.33
N LEU A 220 -28.52 -3.04 -41.35
CA LEU A 220 -28.62 -2.18 -40.16
C LEU A 220 -30.02 -2.26 -39.55
N ARG A 221 -30.13 -1.99 -38.24
CA ARG A 221 -31.44 -1.80 -37.60
C ARG A 221 -31.96 -0.40 -37.89
N GLU A 222 -33.27 -0.22 -37.77
CA GLU A 222 -33.91 1.08 -37.91
C GLU A 222 -33.30 2.10 -36.93
N GLY A 223 -32.91 3.28 -37.44
CA GLY A 223 -32.25 4.32 -36.66
C GLY A 223 -30.73 4.18 -36.49
N GLN A 224 -30.08 3.19 -37.13
CA GLN A 224 -28.61 3.05 -37.13
C GLN A 224 -28.00 3.53 -38.46
N GLY A 225 -26.88 4.24 -38.38
CA GLY A 225 -26.01 4.57 -39.52
C GLY A 225 -24.86 3.58 -39.66
N TYR A 226 -24.25 3.52 -40.85
CA TYR A 226 -23.03 2.75 -41.07
C TYR A 226 -21.80 3.65 -40.99
N ASN A 227 -20.79 3.20 -40.24
CA ASN A 227 -19.49 3.84 -40.14
C ASN A 227 -18.40 2.77 -39.98
N PRO A 228 -17.44 2.67 -40.91
CA PRO A 228 -16.43 1.62 -40.90
C PRO A 228 -15.43 1.75 -39.74
N TYR A 229 -15.28 2.94 -39.16
CA TYR A 229 -14.42 3.17 -37.99
C TYR A 229 -15.12 2.84 -36.68
N PHE A 230 -16.44 2.69 -36.65
CA PHE A 230 -17.14 2.27 -35.43
C PHE A 230 -17.04 0.74 -35.28
N PRO A 231 -16.70 0.21 -34.09
CA PRO A 231 -16.63 -1.23 -33.87
C PRO A 231 -17.95 -1.93 -34.23
N GLY A 232 -17.91 -2.83 -35.22
CA GLY A 232 -19.09 -3.54 -35.73
C GLY A 232 -19.89 -2.79 -36.79
N GLY A 233 -19.44 -1.61 -37.25
CA GLY A 233 -19.99 -0.88 -38.38
C GLY A 233 -21.32 -0.15 -38.13
N ALA A 234 -22.19 -0.66 -37.25
CA ALA A 234 -23.49 -0.08 -36.97
C ALA A 234 -23.45 0.88 -35.77
N ILE A 235 -23.60 2.19 -36.03
CA ILE A 235 -23.60 3.24 -35.01
C ILE A 235 -25.01 3.83 -34.85
N SER A 236 -25.44 4.13 -33.62
CA SER A 236 -26.75 4.74 -33.32
C SER A 236 -26.70 6.27 -33.26
N MET A 237 -25.57 6.86 -33.64
CA MET A 237 -25.39 8.29 -33.81
C MET A 237 -25.69 8.63 -35.27
N ALA A 238 -26.47 9.69 -35.52
CA ALA A 238 -26.67 10.21 -36.87
C ALA A 238 -25.41 10.95 -37.35
N GLN A 239 -25.27 11.13 -38.65
CA GLN A 239 -24.28 12.08 -39.18
C GLN A 239 -24.74 13.49 -38.81
N VAL A 240 -23.92 14.19 -38.01
CA VAL A 240 -24.26 15.52 -37.47
C VAL A 240 -23.41 16.64 -38.07
N LEU A 241 -22.31 16.31 -38.73
CA LEU A 241 -21.45 17.29 -39.40
C LEU A 241 -21.70 17.23 -40.91
N PHE A 242 -22.34 18.27 -41.40
CA PHE A 242 -22.47 18.62 -42.82
C PHE A 242 -21.78 19.96 -43.04
N ASP A 243 -21.48 20.32 -44.29
CA ASP A 243 -20.95 21.66 -44.58
C ASP A 243 -21.92 22.74 -44.08
N GLU A 244 -21.38 23.75 -43.41
CA GLU A 244 -22.11 24.88 -42.80
C GLU A 244 -23.05 24.50 -41.63
N ALA A 245 -22.83 23.35 -40.98
CA ALA A 245 -23.62 22.94 -39.81
C ALA A 245 -23.39 23.80 -38.53
N ALA A 246 -22.35 24.62 -38.49
CA ALA A 246 -22.08 25.59 -37.43
C ALA A 246 -21.46 26.85 -38.02
N GLU A 247 -21.61 27.99 -37.34
CA GLU A 247 -20.98 29.25 -37.72
C GLU A 247 -19.80 29.57 -36.79
N TYR A 248 -18.66 29.95 -37.37
CA TYR A 248 -17.46 30.35 -36.63
C TYR A 248 -17.41 31.86 -36.41
N SER A 249 -17.02 32.28 -35.21
CA SER A 249 -16.90 33.71 -34.87
C SER A 249 -15.79 34.46 -35.64
N ASP A 250 -14.81 33.74 -36.16
CA ASP A 250 -13.67 34.30 -36.91
C ASP A 250 -13.83 34.27 -38.45
N GLY A 251 -14.96 33.75 -38.94
CA GLY A 251 -15.26 33.67 -40.37
C GLY A 251 -14.53 32.55 -41.13
N THR A 252 -13.91 31.59 -40.43
CA THR A 252 -13.35 30.39 -41.06
C THR A 252 -14.45 29.60 -41.79
N PRO A 253 -14.21 29.02 -42.99
CA PRO A 253 -15.22 28.20 -43.67
C PRO A 253 -15.53 26.93 -42.85
N ALA A 254 -16.80 26.78 -42.46
CA ALA A 254 -17.29 25.68 -41.65
C ALA A 254 -17.59 24.41 -42.48
N THR A 255 -16.58 23.86 -43.16
CA THR A 255 -16.71 22.56 -43.82
C THR A 255 -16.77 21.42 -42.80
N ALA A 256 -17.38 20.29 -43.14
CA ALA A 256 -17.54 19.16 -42.23
C ALA A 256 -16.19 18.65 -41.67
N SER A 257 -15.15 18.61 -42.50
CA SER A 257 -13.80 18.21 -42.09
C SER A 257 -13.11 19.26 -41.21
N GLN A 258 -13.34 20.55 -41.45
CA GLN A 258 -12.82 21.62 -40.61
C GLN A 258 -13.46 21.57 -39.22
N MET A 259 -14.78 21.43 -39.14
CA MET A 259 -15.50 21.22 -37.88
C MET A 259 -15.05 19.98 -37.13
N ALA A 260 -14.85 18.86 -37.83
CA ALA A 260 -14.35 17.62 -37.24
C ALA A 260 -12.94 17.81 -36.63
N LYS A 261 -12.05 18.56 -37.31
CA LYS A 261 -10.71 18.89 -36.80
C LYS A 261 -10.79 19.75 -35.53
N ASP A 262 -11.62 20.79 -35.55
CA ASP A 262 -11.69 21.75 -34.44
C ASP A 262 -12.33 21.11 -33.21
N VAL A 263 -13.43 20.39 -33.37
CA VAL A 263 -14.07 19.67 -32.25
C VAL A 263 -13.17 18.57 -31.69
N ALA A 264 -12.42 17.84 -32.53
CA ALA A 264 -11.45 16.86 -32.05
C ALA A 264 -10.32 17.53 -31.23
N THR A 265 -9.83 18.69 -31.67
CA THR A 265 -8.82 19.48 -30.94
C THR A 265 -9.37 19.99 -29.60
N PHE A 266 -10.63 20.44 -29.57
CA PHE A 266 -11.31 20.84 -28.34
C PHE A 266 -11.51 19.67 -27.37
N LEU A 267 -11.90 18.49 -27.86
CA LEU A 267 -12.06 17.29 -27.04
C LEU A 267 -10.72 16.73 -26.54
N ARG A 268 -9.63 16.94 -27.30
CA ARG A 268 -8.27 16.70 -26.81
C ARG A 268 -7.94 17.58 -25.62
N TRP A 269 -8.21 18.89 -25.72
CA TRP A 269 -8.03 19.84 -24.63
C TRP A 269 -8.90 19.50 -23.40
N CYS A 270 -10.17 19.11 -23.60
CA CYS A 270 -11.03 18.68 -22.50
C CYS A 270 -10.48 17.44 -21.77
N SER A 271 -9.88 16.51 -22.52
CA SER A 271 -9.32 15.28 -21.96
C SER A 271 -7.96 15.48 -21.26
N GLU A 272 -7.16 16.44 -21.72
CA GLU A 272 -5.83 16.77 -21.20
C GLU A 272 -5.62 18.30 -21.13
N PRO A 273 -6.29 19.02 -20.22
CA PRO A 273 -6.15 20.48 -20.11
C PRO A 273 -4.73 20.91 -19.71
N GLU A 274 -3.96 20.02 -19.08
CA GLU A 274 -2.57 20.24 -18.68
C GLU A 274 -1.55 19.98 -19.79
N LEU A 275 -1.96 19.65 -21.02
CA LEU A 275 -1.05 19.25 -22.11
C LEU A 275 0.05 20.28 -22.36
N ASP A 276 -0.31 21.56 -22.44
CA ASP A 276 0.62 22.65 -22.74
C ASP A 276 1.58 22.89 -21.58
N ASP A 277 1.07 22.92 -20.34
CA ASP A 277 1.89 23.05 -19.13
C ASP A 277 2.83 21.87 -18.95
N ARG A 278 2.37 20.65 -19.22
CA ARG A 278 3.17 19.42 -19.16
C ARG A 278 4.29 19.44 -20.19
N ARG A 279 4.01 19.90 -21.41
CA ARG A 279 5.03 20.06 -22.46
C ARG A 279 6.01 21.17 -22.13
N LEU A 280 5.54 22.31 -21.62
CA LEU A 280 6.39 23.40 -21.15
C LEU A 280 7.31 22.95 -20.00
N MET A 281 6.77 22.19 -19.03
CA MET A 281 7.56 21.57 -17.95
C MET A 281 8.58 20.58 -18.51
N THR A 282 8.22 19.82 -19.55
CA THR A 282 9.13 18.89 -20.23
C THR A 282 10.25 19.64 -20.95
N ILE A 283 9.94 20.74 -21.65
CA ILE A 283 10.93 21.62 -22.26
C ILE A 283 11.85 22.17 -21.17
N LYS A 284 11.32 22.74 -20.08
CA LYS A 284 12.11 23.24 -18.95
C LYS A 284 12.99 22.16 -18.34
N ALA A 285 12.50 20.93 -18.20
CA ALA A 285 13.26 19.80 -17.66
C ALA A 285 14.36 19.29 -18.62
N ILE A 286 14.18 19.43 -19.93
CA ILE A 286 15.18 19.08 -20.95
C ILE A 286 16.19 20.21 -21.13
N ASP A 287 15.77 21.46 -21.09
CA ASP A 287 16.63 22.64 -21.10
C ASP A 287 17.46 22.71 -19.80
N ASP A 288 16.84 22.33 -18.67
CA ASP A 288 17.54 22.03 -17.44
C ASP A 288 18.50 20.86 -17.60
N LYS A 289 18.40 19.93 -18.58
CA LYS A 289 19.45 18.92 -18.81
C LYS A 289 20.68 19.49 -19.51
N GLU A 290 20.58 20.50 -20.37
CA GLU A 290 21.79 21.17 -20.87
C GLU A 290 22.43 22.03 -19.77
N HIS A 291 21.62 22.74 -18.98
CA HIS A 291 22.15 23.45 -17.81
C HIS A 291 22.59 22.55 -16.67
N THR A 292 21.99 21.37 -16.46
CA THR A 292 22.39 20.43 -15.40
C THR A 292 23.45 19.45 -15.85
N THR A 293 23.65 19.11 -17.12
CA THR A 293 24.74 18.20 -17.52
C THR A 293 26.10 18.91 -17.60
N GLU A 294 26.14 20.22 -17.85
CA GLU A 294 27.36 21.02 -17.71
C GLU A 294 27.55 21.57 -16.27
N SER A 295 26.48 21.96 -15.57
CA SER A 295 26.55 22.44 -14.16
C SER A 295 26.68 21.31 -13.13
N SER A 296 26.35 20.06 -13.47
CA SER A 296 26.64 18.90 -12.59
C SER A 296 28.04 18.32 -12.78
N LYS A 297 28.73 18.64 -13.89
CA LYS A 297 30.14 18.29 -14.09
C LYS A 297 31.11 19.36 -13.59
N SER A 298 30.67 20.62 -13.48
CA SER A 298 31.43 21.64 -12.74
C SER A 298 30.80 21.85 -11.36
N SER A 299 31.48 21.36 -10.33
CA SER A 299 31.26 21.80 -8.96
C SER A 299 31.51 23.31 -8.89
N VAL A 300 30.47 24.12 -9.11
CA VAL A 300 30.45 25.47 -8.56
C VAL A 300 30.49 25.29 -7.04
N GLN A 301 31.71 25.34 -6.51
CA GLN A 301 32.05 25.30 -5.09
C GLN A 301 31.52 26.58 -4.46
N CYS A 302 30.21 26.65 -4.23
CA CYS A 302 29.68 27.67 -3.36
C CYS A 302 29.98 27.22 -1.93
N SER A 303 30.93 27.91 -1.29
CA SER A 303 31.39 27.61 0.07
C SER A 303 30.27 27.53 1.11
N GLY A 304 29.14 28.23 0.90
CA GLY A 304 27.97 28.16 1.77
C GLY A 304 26.90 27.15 1.38
N CYS A 305 27.05 26.46 0.25
CA CYS A 305 26.14 25.38 -0.16
C CYS A 305 26.70 24.01 0.19
N THR A 306 28.01 23.91 0.46
CA THR A 306 28.66 22.69 0.93
C THR A 306 28.49 22.57 2.44
N SER A 307 27.96 21.44 2.91
CA SER A 307 27.75 21.18 4.34
C SER A 307 28.88 20.32 4.92
N LEU A 308 28.75 19.00 4.81
CA LEU A 308 29.73 17.98 5.18
C LEU A 308 30.65 17.59 4.02
N GLY A 309 30.27 17.96 2.79
CA GLY A 309 30.89 17.45 1.58
C GLY A 309 30.36 16.07 1.17
N PRO A 310 30.62 15.64 -0.08
CA PRO A 310 30.01 14.45 -0.66
C PRO A 310 30.48 13.12 -0.03
N GLU A 311 31.66 13.12 0.61
CA GLU A 311 32.33 11.91 1.12
C GLU A 311 32.14 11.69 2.63
N THR A 312 31.76 12.71 3.39
CA THR A 312 31.69 12.62 4.85
C THR A 312 30.30 12.18 5.30
N VAL A 313 30.23 11.18 6.17
CA VAL A 313 29.00 10.65 6.77
C VAL A 313 29.19 10.48 8.26
N TYR A 314 28.25 11.00 9.06
CA TYR A 314 28.18 10.70 10.48
C TYR A 314 27.24 9.52 10.74
N VAL A 315 27.69 8.59 11.57
CA VAL A 315 26.93 7.39 11.91
C VAL A 315 26.97 7.20 13.42
N SER A 316 25.80 7.08 14.03
CA SER A 316 25.65 6.69 15.43
C SER A 316 24.78 5.44 15.51
N LYS A 317 25.18 4.48 16.34
CA LYS A 317 24.46 3.23 16.55
C LYS A 317 23.91 3.20 17.98
N ASP A 318 22.64 2.83 18.10
CA ASP A 318 21.97 2.66 19.39
C ASP A 318 22.13 1.24 19.93
N ASP A 319 21.85 1.06 21.22
CA ASP A 319 21.94 -0.22 21.92
C ASP A 319 20.96 -1.26 21.32
N ASP A 320 19.80 -0.81 20.85
CA ASP A 320 18.78 -1.61 20.16
C ASP A 320 19.19 -2.04 18.73
N GLY A 321 20.39 -1.62 18.28
CA GLY A 321 20.91 -1.94 16.95
C GLY A 321 20.45 -1.01 15.83
N THR A 322 19.66 0.03 16.14
CA THR A 322 19.25 1.06 15.17
C THR A 322 20.44 1.94 14.80
N ILE A 323 20.60 2.21 13.50
CA ILE A 323 21.70 3.02 12.97
C ILE A 323 21.12 4.34 12.45
N PHE A 324 21.66 5.46 12.94
CA PHE A 324 21.33 6.80 12.48
C PHE A 324 22.49 7.33 11.63
N CYS A 325 22.17 7.79 10.43
CA CYS A 325 23.14 8.31 9.47
C CYS A 325 22.81 9.77 9.12
N SER A 326 23.82 10.63 9.02
CA SER A 326 23.68 12.01 8.53
C SER A 326 24.65 12.27 7.38
N ARG A 327 24.09 12.72 6.25
CA ARG A 327 24.83 13.05 5.02
C ARG A 327 24.20 14.27 4.35
N GLU A 328 24.97 14.94 3.48
CA GLU A 328 24.50 16.04 2.63
C GLU A 328 23.48 15.58 1.56
N SER A 329 23.67 14.39 0.99
CA SER A 329 22.76 13.83 -0.02
C SER A 329 22.27 12.45 0.37
N VAL A 330 21.00 12.18 0.08
CA VAL A 330 20.40 10.85 0.28
C VAL A 330 20.69 10.01 -0.97
N PRO A 331 21.18 8.76 -0.84
CA PRO A 331 21.49 7.92 -2.00
C PRO A 331 20.24 7.47 -2.77
N ASN A 332 19.05 7.56 -2.17
CA ASN A 332 17.78 7.26 -2.82
C ASN A 332 17.24 8.49 -3.58
N THR A 333 17.00 8.32 -4.88
CA THR A 333 16.51 9.37 -5.79
C THR A 333 15.12 9.88 -5.42
N ASP A 334 14.22 9.00 -4.99
CA ASP A 334 12.83 9.33 -4.70
C ASP A 334 12.73 10.19 -3.43
N VAL A 335 13.50 9.80 -2.40
CA VAL A 335 13.60 10.55 -1.15
C VAL A 335 14.28 11.90 -1.39
N THR A 336 15.26 11.96 -2.30
CA THR A 336 15.97 13.19 -2.65
C THR A 336 15.06 14.20 -3.34
N ALA A 337 14.25 13.76 -4.31
CA ALA A 337 13.28 14.62 -4.97
C ALA A 337 12.28 15.20 -3.97
N PHE A 338 11.74 14.35 -3.10
CA PHE A 338 10.78 14.76 -2.09
C PHE A 338 11.39 15.73 -1.05
N LEU A 339 12.58 15.45 -0.54
CA LEU A 339 13.29 16.35 0.38
C LEU A 339 13.59 17.72 -0.24
N ARG A 340 13.99 17.75 -1.52
CA ARG A 340 14.25 18.99 -2.23
C ARG A 340 12.98 19.83 -2.36
N GLN A 341 11.86 19.22 -2.72
CA GLN A 341 10.57 19.88 -2.82
C GLN A 341 10.11 20.42 -1.45
N ALA A 342 10.21 19.60 -0.41
CA ALA A 342 9.86 19.99 0.96
C ALA A 342 10.71 21.17 1.46
N ALA A 343 12.02 21.15 1.20
CA ALA A 343 12.93 22.23 1.57
C ALA A 343 12.63 23.55 0.84
N ILE A 344 12.35 23.49 -0.47
CA ILE A 344 11.99 24.68 -1.26
C ILE A 344 10.68 25.27 -0.74
N ARG A 345 9.62 24.47 -0.68
CA ARG A 345 8.29 24.91 -0.22
C ARG A 345 8.34 25.53 1.17
N SER A 346 9.08 24.91 2.08
CA SER A 346 9.28 25.40 3.44
C SER A 346 9.83 26.83 3.51
N ILE A 347 10.61 27.28 2.53
CA ILE A 347 11.27 28.60 2.57
C ILE A 347 10.54 29.59 1.66
N THR A 348 9.93 29.13 0.56
CA THR A 348 9.37 30.02 -0.48
C THR A 348 7.86 30.19 -0.42
N CYS A 349 7.12 29.13 -0.07
CA CYS A 349 5.67 29.07 -0.22
C CYS A 349 4.97 29.12 1.14
N GLU A 350 5.53 28.44 2.12
CA GLU A 350 4.94 28.31 3.44
C GLU A 350 5.35 29.50 4.31
N VAL A 351 4.39 30.37 4.62
CA VAL A 351 4.64 31.62 5.34
C VAL A 351 4.10 31.52 6.76
N ASN A 352 4.92 31.91 7.74
CA ASN A 352 4.46 32.10 9.11
C ASN A 352 4.34 33.60 9.41
N TRP A 353 3.28 33.99 10.11
CA TRP A 353 3.03 35.36 10.56
C TRP A 353 3.96 35.81 11.70
N SER A 354 4.60 34.86 12.40
CA SER A 354 5.60 35.17 13.44
C SER A 354 6.89 35.75 12.84
N LYS A 355 7.32 36.91 13.35
CA LYS A 355 8.58 37.57 12.96
C LYS A 355 9.83 36.79 13.37
N GLU A 356 9.71 35.90 14.36
CA GLU A 356 10.81 35.05 14.84
C GLU A 356 10.88 33.71 14.12
N GLY A 357 9.96 33.48 13.17
CA GLY A 357 9.74 32.17 12.57
C GLY A 357 8.82 31.31 13.43
N GLY A 358 8.45 30.16 12.91
CA GLY A 358 7.65 29.21 13.66
C GLY A 358 7.22 28.03 12.80
N ILE A 359 6.42 27.17 13.39
CA ILE A 359 6.20 25.83 12.87
C ILE A 359 5.05 25.83 11.87
N VAL A 360 5.31 25.27 10.70
CA VAL A 360 4.32 25.08 9.65
C VAL A 360 4.24 23.61 9.31
N TYR A 361 3.01 23.11 9.27
CA TYR A 361 2.70 21.78 8.76
C TYR A 361 2.17 21.92 7.34
N PHE A 362 2.68 21.09 6.43
CA PHE A 362 2.13 20.95 5.09
C PHE A 362 2.25 19.52 4.59
N SER A 363 1.37 19.16 3.66
CA SER A 363 1.38 17.85 3.00
C SER A 363 1.81 17.96 1.55
N ASP A 364 2.35 16.85 1.04
CA ASP A 364 2.67 16.61 -0.36
C ASP A 364 2.17 15.22 -0.78
N ILE A 365 2.13 14.94 -2.08
CA ILE A 365 1.71 13.64 -2.61
C ILE A 365 2.59 12.48 -2.10
N HIS A 366 3.83 12.78 -1.69
CA HIS A 366 4.82 11.80 -1.25
C HIS A 366 4.96 11.70 0.29
N GLY A 367 4.28 12.56 1.05
CA GLY A 367 4.30 12.49 2.52
C GLY A 367 3.94 13.79 3.23
N HIS A 368 4.18 13.82 4.53
CA HIS A 368 3.83 14.92 5.43
C HIS A 368 5.09 15.57 5.99
N VAL A 369 5.05 16.89 6.09
CA VAL A 369 6.21 17.70 6.44
C VAL A 369 5.87 18.64 7.59
N LEU A 370 6.75 18.65 8.59
CA LEU A 370 6.77 19.63 9.66
C LEU A 370 8.03 20.49 9.49
N SER A 371 7.84 21.78 9.33
CA SER A 371 8.91 22.75 9.08
C SER A 371 8.99 23.78 10.19
N LEU A 372 10.21 24.13 10.61
CA LEU A 372 10.51 25.31 11.42
C LEU A 372 11.46 26.22 10.65
N THR A 373 10.94 27.35 10.18
CA THR A 373 11.77 28.42 9.62
C THR A 373 12.27 29.35 10.71
N PHE A 374 13.53 29.78 10.62
CA PHE A 374 14.14 30.73 11.57
C PHE A 374 15.22 31.57 10.88
N GLN A 375 15.55 32.71 11.48
CA GLN A 375 16.56 33.65 10.97
C GLN A 375 17.86 33.57 11.77
N VAL A 376 19.00 33.59 11.08
CA VAL A 376 20.35 33.67 11.66
C VAL A 376 20.99 34.98 11.22
N LYS A 377 21.62 35.72 12.15
CA LYS A 377 22.31 36.97 11.80
C LYS A 377 23.60 36.69 11.02
N ASP A 378 23.86 37.48 9.99
CA ASP A 378 25.06 37.40 9.18
C ASP A 378 25.47 38.79 8.68
N THR A 379 26.71 39.19 8.93
CA THR A 379 27.25 40.48 8.50
C THR A 379 27.35 40.61 6.97
N TRP A 380 27.53 39.49 6.26
CA TRP A 380 27.71 39.45 4.80
C TRP A 380 26.38 39.33 4.04
N ALA A 381 25.27 39.02 4.72
CA ALA A 381 23.97 38.89 4.10
C ALA A 381 23.30 40.25 3.83
N ARG A 382 22.59 40.35 2.71
CA ARG A 382 21.69 41.49 2.43
C ARG A 382 20.57 41.48 3.48
N GLY A 383 20.50 42.54 4.28
CA GLY A 383 19.54 42.63 5.39
C GLY A 383 20.04 42.06 6.72
N LEU A 384 21.33 41.72 6.85
CA LEU A 384 21.99 41.24 8.09
C LEU A 384 21.47 39.89 8.62
N LYS A 385 20.65 39.19 7.83
CA LYS A 385 20.00 37.96 8.27
C LYS A 385 19.91 36.97 7.12
N ARG A 386 19.92 35.68 7.46
CA ARG A 386 19.68 34.55 6.56
C ARG A 386 18.58 33.68 7.08
N TRP A 387 17.80 33.12 6.15
CA TRP A 387 16.75 32.18 6.45
C TRP A 387 17.30 30.75 6.45
N PHE A 388 16.98 30.02 7.50
CA PHE A 388 17.22 28.58 7.63
C PHE A 388 15.89 27.89 7.95
N SER A 389 15.82 26.60 7.64
CA SER A 389 14.67 25.77 7.96
C SER A 389 15.12 24.40 8.46
N ILE A 390 14.53 23.94 9.56
CA ILE A 390 14.60 22.54 9.99
C ILE A 390 13.33 21.84 9.50
N VAL A 391 13.49 20.75 8.78
CA VAL A 391 12.38 20.02 8.16
C VAL A 391 12.37 18.58 8.65
N VAL A 392 11.23 18.13 9.17
CA VAL A 392 10.96 16.74 9.54
C VAL A 392 9.93 16.16 8.59
N LEU A 393 10.22 14.99 8.04
CA LEU A 393 9.45 14.37 6.98
C LEU A 393 9.01 12.98 7.42
N MET A 394 7.71 12.70 7.31
CA MET A 394 7.11 11.43 7.68
C MET A 394 6.06 11.00 6.66
N LYS A 395 5.89 9.68 6.49
CA LYS A 395 4.81 9.14 5.66
C LYS A 395 3.46 9.13 6.38
N ASP A 396 3.46 9.02 7.70
CA ASP A 396 2.24 8.95 8.50
C ASP A 396 1.88 10.35 9.03
N LYS A 397 0.72 10.84 8.61
CA LYS A 397 0.16 12.12 9.06
C LYS A 397 -0.15 12.11 10.56
N MET A 398 -0.84 11.08 11.03
CA MET A 398 -1.40 11.05 12.38
C MET A 398 -0.28 10.94 13.40
N LEU A 399 0.71 10.09 13.12
CA LEU A 399 1.89 9.99 13.97
C LEU A 399 2.64 11.33 14.04
N LEU A 400 2.88 11.99 12.90
CA LEU A 400 3.59 13.28 12.86
C LEU A 400 2.85 14.37 13.66
N LEU A 401 1.53 14.48 13.49
CA LEU A 401 0.72 15.46 14.21
C LEU A 401 0.72 15.20 15.73
N ASN A 402 0.65 13.94 16.15
CA ASN A 402 0.66 13.57 17.56
C ASN A 402 2.01 13.83 18.25
N ILE A 403 3.13 13.68 17.55
CA ILE A 403 4.48 13.97 18.09
C ILE A 403 4.90 15.43 17.88
N THR A 404 4.10 16.24 17.18
CA THR A 404 4.42 17.64 16.86
C THR A 404 4.81 18.46 18.08
N PRO A 405 4.13 18.39 19.24
CA PRO A 405 4.55 19.16 20.44
C PRO A 405 5.98 18.83 20.89
N LEU A 406 6.36 17.54 20.88
CA LEU A 406 7.70 17.12 21.25
C LEU A 406 8.75 17.61 20.24
N LEU A 407 8.48 17.40 18.94
CA LEU A 407 9.39 17.82 17.88
C LEU A 407 9.54 19.34 17.85
N SER A 408 8.45 20.08 18.06
CA SER A 408 8.43 21.55 18.05
C SER A 408 9.41 22.15 19.06
N ASP A 409 9.38 21.67 20.30
CA ASP A 409 10.23 22.16 21.38
C ASP A 409 11.71 21.86 21.09
N HIS A 410 12.02 20.65 20.59
CA HIS A 410 13.38 20.28 20.21
C HIS A 410 13.91 21.11 19.03
N MET A 411 13.10 21.29 17.98
CA MET A 411 13.47 22.11 16.81
C MET A 411 13.72 23.57 17.22
N GLN A 412 12.89 24.12 18.11
CA GLN A 412 13.08 25.48 18.63
C GLN A 412 14.36 25.60 19.46
N LYS A 413 14.69 24.62 20.31
CA LYS A 413 15.95 24.59 21.07
C LYS A 413 17.17 24.61 20.15
N ILE A 414 17.17 23.76 19.11
CA ILE A 414 18.25 23.73 18.09
C ILE A 414 18.38 25.09 17.41
N SER A 415 17.26 25.71 17.01
CA SER A 415 17.28 27.02 16.34
C SER A 415 17.86 28.12 17.23
N LYS A 416 17.50 28.15 18.52
CA LYS A 416 18.01 29.12 19.50
C LYS A 416 19.50 28.95 19.76
N GLU A 417 19.98 27.72 19.83
CA GLU A 417 21.40 27.42 20.00
C GLU A 417 22.23 27.90 18.80
N LEU A 418 21.78 27.62 17.57
CA LEU A 418 22.41 28.13 16.34
C LEU A 418 22.40 29.66 16.28
N GLN A 419 21.28 30.29 16.65
CA GLN A 419 21.19 31.75 16.73
C GLN A 419 22.14 32.35 17.76
N ALA A 420 22.28 31.72 18.93
CA ALA A 420 23.19 32.17 19.98
C ALA A 420 24.65 32.12 19.51
N MET A 421 25.08 31.01 18.92
CA MET A 421 26.43 30.87 18.36
C MET A 421 26.70 31.93 17.28
N ALA A 422 25.77 32.11 16.34
CA ALA A 422 25.93 33.09 15.27
C ALA A 422 25.92 34.54 15.76
N ASN A 423 25.16 34.87 16.82
CA ASN A 423 25.16 36.22 17.40
C ASN A 423 26.54 36.59 17.97
N VAL A 424 27.26 35.63 18.59
CA VAL A 424 28.61 35.88 19.12
C VAL A 424 29.58 36.26 18.00
N VAL A 425 29.56 35.52 16.89
CA VAL A 425 30.39 35.79 15.72
C VAL A 425 30.00 37.13 15.07
N TYR A 426 28.70 37.36 14.91
CA TYR A 426 28.15 38.59 14.36
C TYR A 426 28.59 39.84 15.16
N ASP A 427 28.46 39.80 16.48
CA ASP A 427 28.84 40.92 17.35
C ASP A 427 30.36 41.16 17.34
N ALA A 428 31.17 40.10 17.23
CA ALA A 428 32.62 40.21 17.10
C ALA A 428 33.03 40.85 15.76
N GLU A 429 32.44 40.40 14.65
CA GLU A 429 32.69 40.95 13.32
C GLU A 429 32.25 42.42 13.22
N GLN A 430 31.09 42.77 13.79
CA GLN A 430 30.53 44.12 13.75
C GLN A 430 31.35 45.12 14.58
N LYS A 431 32.01 44.68 15.66
CA LYS A 431 32.95 45.51 16.44
C LYS A 431 34.18 45.91 15.62
N VAL A 432 34.65 45.02 14.73
CA VAL A 432 35.84 45.26 13.89
C VAL A 432 35.49 46.13 12.69
N CYS A 433 34.37 45.86 12.01
CA CYS A 433 33.96 46.59 10.81
C CYS A 433 32.45 46.78 10.78
N SER A 434 31.99 48.04 10.81
CA SER A 434 30.57 48.33 10.68
C SER A 434 30.04 47.96 9.29
N GLN A 435 28.76 47.59 9.19
CA GLN A 435 28.12 47.22 7.92
C GLN A 435 28.28 48.29 6.83
N ARG A 436 28.24 49.57 7.22
CA ARG A 436 28.45 50.70 6.31
C ARG A 436 29.87 50.71 5.76
N ALA A 437 30.87 50.47 6.60
CA ALA A 437 32.26 50.37 6.19
C ALA A 437 32.52 49.14 5.31
N LEU A 438 31.85 48.01 5.59
CA LEU A 438 31.93 46.80 4.77
C LEU A 438 31.38 47.05 3.35
N ARG A 439 30.18 47.67 3.24
CA ARG A 439 29.54 48.03 1.95
C ARG A 439 30.34 49.03 1.11
N LEU A 440 31.07 49.93 1.76
CA LEU A 440 31.95 50.88 1.09
C LEU A 440 33.24 50.21 0.59
N ARG A 441 33.68 49.12 1.23
CA ARG A 441 34.89 48.37 0.85
C ARG A 441 34.68 47.32 -0.24
N THR A 442 33.55 46.61 -0.26
CA THR A 442 33.39 45.40 -1.09
C THR A 442 32.80 45.61 -2.50
N GLY A 443 32.47 46.84 -2.91
CA GLY A 443 31.94 47.09 -4.25
C GLY A 443 30.63 46.32 -4.56
N ARG A 444 30.11 46.46 -5.78
CA ARG A 444 28.76 45.98 -6.15
C ARG A 444 28.62 44.45 -6.30
N ASN A 445 29.72 43.68 -6.36
CA ASN A 445 29.70 42.30 -6.87
C ASN A 445 29.92 41.17 -5.85
N ASP A 446 30.37 41.45 -4.61
CA ASP A 446 30.76 40.38 -3.67
C ASP A 446 29.72 40.00 -2.59
N PHE A 447 28.57 40.68 -2.53
CA PHE A 447 27.47 40.29 -1.61
C PHE A 447 26.70 39.01 -2.07
N GLY A 448 27.33 38.26 -2.98
CA GLY A 448 26.78 37.14 -3.75
C GLY A 448 27.00 35.75 -3.15
N GLN A 449 27.98 35.54 -2.27
CA GLN A 449 28.34 34.18 -1.83
C GLN A 449 27.79 33.85 -0.43
N SER A 450 27.14 32.70 -0.30
CA SER A 450 26.76 32.19 1.02
C SER A 450 28.01 31.73 1.76
N ARG A 451 28.19 32.11 3.03
CA ARG A 451 29.14 31.46 3.96
C ARG A 451 28.57 30.14 4.48
N SER A 452 29.45 29.20 4.81
CA SER A 452 29.10 27.92 5.43
C SER A 452 28.55 28.11 6.84
N LEU A 453 27.84 27.10 7.35
CA LEU A 453 27.33 27.12 8.72
C LEU A 453 28.46 27.15 9.76
N ILE A 454 29.56 26.43 9.50
CA ILE A 454 30.78 26.46 10.33
C ILE A 454 31.29 27.90 10.48
N HIS A 455 31.34 28.65 9.38
CA HIS A 455 31.78 30.03 9.44
C HIS A 455 30.79 30.89 10.22
N LEU A 456 29.46 30.73 10.03
CA LEU A 456 28.43 31.49 10.74
C LEU A 456 28.48 31.31 12.25
N THR A 457 28.65 30.08 12.71
CA THR A 457 28.62 29.75 14.15
C THR A 457 29.98 29.86 14.80
N GLY A 458 31.07 29.90 14.02
CA GLY A 458 32.45 29.91 14.53
C GLY A 458 32.87 28.59 15.18
N SER A 459 32.11 27.51 14.98
CA SER A 459 32.34 26.20 15.57
C SER A 459 32.56 25.16 14.47
N GLU A 460 33.71 24.49 14.51
CA GLU A 460 34.06 23.40 13.58
C GLU A 460 33.20 22.14 13.83
N ASP A 461 32.76 21.93 15.07
CA ASP A 461 31.98 20.76 15.50
C ASP A 461 30.45 20.94 15.34
N VAL A 462 29.98 22.04 14.74
CA VAL A 462 28.55 22.34 14.61
C VAL A 462 27.75 21.19 13.99
N PHE A 463 28.29 20.50 12.99
CA PHE A 463 27.60 19.38 12.35
C PHE A 463 27.60 18.09 13.18
N LYS A 464 28.58 17.89 14.07
CA LYS A 464 28.57 16.78 15.04
C LYS A 464 27.49 17.01 16.09
N ASN A 465 27.36 18.25 16.56
CA ASN A 465 26.29 18.65 17.48
C ASN A 465 24.91 18.47 16.82
N LEU A 466 24.74 18.92 15.57
CA LEU A 466 23.51 18.72 14.82
C LEU A 466 23.17 17.24 14.61
N HIS A 467 24.17 16.40 14.31
CA HIS A 467 23.97 14.95 14.22
C HIS A 467 23.45 14.38 15.55
N SER A 468 24.05 14.75 16.68
CA SER A 468 23.59 14.35 18.01
C SER A 468 22.15 14.79 18.28
N HIS A 469 21.81 16.07 18.00
CA HIS A 469 20.45 16.59 18.18
C HIS A 469 19.42 15.88 17.31
N PHE A 470 19.72 15.62 16.04
CA PHE A 470 18.80 14.92 15.15
C PHE A 470 18.63 13.45 15.53
N THR A 471 19.70 12.76 15.91
CA THR A 471 19.62 11.40 16.44
C THR A 471 18.75 11.35 17.70
N TRP A 472 18.96 12.28 18.64
CA TRP A 472 18.14 12.36 19.85
C TRP A 472 16.66 12.67 19.55
N MET A 473 16.40 13.60 18.64
CA MET A 473 15.04 13.95 18.21
C MET A 473 14.30 12.75 17.59
N LEU A 474 14.97 11.99 16.72
CA LEU A 474 14.42 10.78 16.12
C LEU A 474 14.17 9.68 17.17
N LYS A 475 15.10 9.49 18.10
CA LYS A 475 14.98 8.52 19.19
C LYS A 475 13.83 8.89 20.14
N ALA A 476 13.77 10.13 20.59
CA ALA A 476 12.71 10.63 21.46
C ALA A 476 11.34 10.48 20.79
N GLY A 477 11.22 10.82 19.50
CA GLY A 477 10.00 10.62 18.73
C GLY A 477 9.56 9.16 18.65
N ALA A 478 10.49 8.22 18.52
CA ALA A 478 10.19 6.79 18.47
C ALA A 478 9.75 6.21 19.83
N HIS A 479 10.33 6.67 20.94
CA HIS A 479 9.99 6.19 22.29
C HIS A 479 8.82 6.92 22.95
N THR A 480 8.23 7.92 22.29
CA THR A 480 7.13 8.71 22.87
C THR A 480 5.91 7.85 23.18
N TYR A 481 5.62 6.87 22.32
CA TYR A 481 4.49 5.95 22.49
C TYR A 481 5.01 4.51 22.55
N SER A 482 4.78 3.83 23.67
CA SER A 482 5.10 2.40 23.85
C SER A 482 3.82 1.60 24.10
N GLU A 483 3.56 0.59 23.28
CA GLU A 483 2.43 -0.31 23.46
C GLU A 483 2.81 -1.46 24.40
N THR A 484 1.94 -1.78 25.37
CA THR A 484 2.07 -2.97 26.21
C THR A 484 0.88 -3.88 25.98
N LEU A 485 1.07 -4.91 25.15
CA LEU A 485 0.05 -5.92 24.88
C LEU A 485 0.04 -6.94 26.00
N TYR A 486 -1.10 -7.07 26.67
CA TYR A 486 -1.31 -8.10 27.70
C TYR A 486 -2.04 -9.29 27.09
N THR A 487 -1.36 -10.43 26.95
CA THR A 487 -2.06 -11.70 26.73
C THR A 487 -2.60 -12.24 28.06
N SER A 488 -3.62 -13.11 28.02
CA SER A 488 -4.12 -13.80 29.23
C SER A 488 -3.02 -14.60 29.93
N GLN A 489 -2.08 -15.16 29.16
CA GLN A 489 -0.90 -15.85 29.69
C GLN A 489 0.09 -14.89 30.35
N ASP A 490 0.29 -13.70 29.80
CA ASP A 490 1.20 -12.70 30.36
C ASP A 490 0.63 -12.04 31.62
N LEU A 491 -0.69 -11.86 31.69
CA LEU A 491 -1.38 -11.44 32.91
C LEU A 491 -1.24 -12.49 34.02
N LEU A 492 -1.43 -13.78 33.70
CA LEU A 492 -1.24 -14.88 34.66
C LEU A 492 0.20 -15.01 35.13
N LYS A 493 1.19 -14.87 34.22
CA LYS A 493 2.62 -14.84 34.58
C LYS A 493 2.95 -13.69 35.53
N LYS A 494 2.34 -12.52 35.33
CA LYS A 494 2.54 -11.33 36.17
C LYS A 494 1.87 -11.47 37.55
N LEU A 495 0.73 -12.17 37.63
CA LEU A 495 -0.01 -12.40 38.87
C LEU A 495 0.58 -13.54 39.72
N GLN A 496 0.93 -14.68 39.12
CA GLN A 496 1.52 -15.85 39.80
C GLN A 496 2.46 -16.65 38.88
N PRO A 497 3.78 -16.35 38.88
CA PRO A 497 4.73 -17.00 37.98
C PRO A 497 4.96 -18.51 38.26
N GLN A 498 4.66 -18.98 39.49
CA GLN A 498 4.79 -20.40 39.87
C GLN A 498 3.57 -21.26 39.49
N ALA A 499 2.40 -20.66 39.24
CA ALA A 499 1.14 -21.36 38.97
C ALA A 499 0.96 -21.81 37.50
N LEU A 500 1.95 -21.56 36.64
CA LEU A 500 1.87 -21.97 35.23
C LEU A 500 2.18 -23.46 35.03
N LYS A 501 2.95 -24.09 35.92
CA LYS A 501 3.12 -25.55 35.93
C LYS A 501 1.80 -26.18 36.38
N ASN A 502 1.28 -27.13 35.62
CA ASN A 502 -0.03 -27.77 35.84
C ASN A 502 -1.25 -26.86 35.58
N SER A 503 -1.10 -25.73 34.90
CA SER A 503 -2.24 -24.89 34.46
C SER A 503 -2.87 -25.45 33.17
N ILE A 504 -4.15 -25.13 32.91
CA ILE A 504 -4.80 -25.47 31.62
C ILE A 504 -4.12 -24.81 30.40
N PHE A 505 -3.27 -23.81 30.65
CA PHE A 505 -2.49 -23.07 29.66
C PHE A 505 -1.04 -23.53 29.56
N ASP A 506 -0.66 -24.61 30.26
CA ASP A 506 0.66 -25.23 30.10
C ASP A 506 0.77 -25.75 28.65
N PRO A 507 1.82 -25.38 27.89
CA PRO A 507 2.03 -25.84 26.52
C PRO A 507 2.01 -27.37 26.37
N SER A 508 2.26 -28.12 27.44
CA SER A 508 2.23 -29.59 27.50
C SER A 508 0.84 -30.18 27.77
N THR A 509 -0.15 -29.36 28.16
CA THR A 509 -1.54 -29.81 28.38
C THR A 509 -2.22 -30.02 27.04
N CYS A 510 -2.71 -31.23 26.80
CA CYS A 510 -3.26 -31.69 25.52
C CYS A 510 -2.29 -31.47 24.33
N SER A 511 -0.97 -31.48 24.55
CA SER A 511 0.00 -31.38 23.46
C SER A 511 0.20 -32.74 22.80
N VAL A 512 -0.15 -32.82 21.53
CA VAL A 512 0.30 -33.89 20.65
C VAL A 512 1.67 -33.45 20.13
N SER A 513 2.71 -34.22 20.42
CA SER A 513 3.93 -34.17 19.61
C SER A 513 3.50 -34.34 18.17
N SER A 514 4.03 -33.52 17.27
CA SER A 514 3.85 -33.59 15.82
C SER A 514 4.46 -34.88 15.24
N ASN A 515 4.12 -36.03 15.78
CA ASN A 515 4.45 -37.33 15.23
C ASN A 515 3.31 -37.66 14.27
N GLU A 516 3.59 -37.52 12.98
CA GLU A 516 2.72 -37.87 11.85
C GLU A 516 2.34 -39.37 11.82
N GLU A 517 2.84 -40.18 12.77
CA GLU A 517 2.72 -41.65 12.78
C GLU A 517 1.54 -42.21 13.59
N CYS A 518 0.81 -41.39 14.36
CA CYS A 518 -0.19 -41.94 15.29
C CYS A 518 -1.62 -41.96 14.71
N MET A 519 -2.23 -43.15 14.71
CA MET A 519 -3.53 -43.52 14.13
C MET A 519 -4.71 -42.62 14.56
N SER A 520 -5.60 -42.28 13.63
CA SER A 520 -6.82 -41.51 13.93
C SER A 520 -7.79 -42.28 14.85
N LEU A 521 -8.59 -41.57 15.66
CA LEU A 521 -9.60 -42.22 16.52
C LEU A 521 -10.61 -43.06 15.74
N ARG A 522 -10.91 -42.68 14.48
CA ARG A 522 -11.84 -43.44 13.61
C ARG A 522 -11.23 -44.74 13.12
N SER A 523 -9.95 -44.69 12.77
CA SER A 523 -9.17 -45.89 12.42
C SER A 523 -9.04 -46.84 13.61
N LEU A 524 -8.95 -46.30 14.83
CA LEU A 524 -8.90 -47.09 16.07
C LEU A 524 -10.24 -47.80 16.36
N ASP A 525 -11.38 -47.15 16.14
CA ASP A 525 -12.73 -47.75 16.27
C ASP A 525 -12.95 -48.88 15.24
N GLN A 526 -12.48 -48.70 14.01
CA GLN A 526 -12.54 -49.71 12.96
C GLN A 526 -11.71 -50.97 13.31
N LEU A 527 -10.55 -50.78 13.94
CA LEU A 527 -9.64 -51.87 14.31
C LEU A 527 -10.14 -52.67 15.53
N LEU A 528 -10.70 -52.00 16.54
CA LEU A 528 -11.09 -52.65 17.80
C LEU A 528 -12.52 -53.21 17.78
N SER A 529 -13.35 -52.85 16.79
CA SER A 529 -14.81 -53.04 16.78
C SER A 529 -15.55 -52.17 17.81
N LYS A 530 -16.76 -51.73 17.45
CA LYS A 530 -17.54 -50.73 18.19
C LYS A 530 -17.84 -51.13 19.65
N SER A 531 -18.04 -52.41 19.93
CA SER A 531 -18.35 -52.91 21.28
C SER A 531 -17.13 -52.87 22.21
N VAL A 532 -15.96 -53.25 21.70
CA VAL A 532 -14.70 -53.24 22.46
C VAL A 532 -14.18 -51.82 22.62
N PHE A 533 -14.24 -51.00 21.57
CA PHE A 533 -13.82 -49.60 21.62
C PHE A 533 -14.62 -48.81 22.68
N ARG A 534 -15.93 -49.06 22.77
CA ARG A 534 -16.79 -48.46 23.80
C ARG A 534 -16.37 -48.82 25.23
N ILE A 535 -16.04 -50.09 25.48
CA ILE A 535 -15.51 -50.53 26.79
C ILE A 535 -14.18 -49.85 27.09
N LEU A 536 -13.30 -49.74 26.08
CA LEU A 536 -11.99 -49.13 26.25
C LEU A 536 -12.07 -47.63 26.52
N ILE A 537 -12.94 -46.87 25.85
CA ILE A 537 -13.15 -45.44 26.16
C ILE A 537 -13.61 -45.26 27.62
N PHE A 538 -14.54 -46.10 28.08
CA PHE A 538 -14.99 -46.03 29.46
C PHE A 538 -13.84 -46.29 30.44
N CYS A 539 -13.07 -47.35 30.20
CA CYS A 539 -11.93 -47.73 31.03
C CYS A 539 -10.82 -46.66 31.03
N THR A 540 -10.51 -46.04 29.88
CA THR A 540 -9.48 -45.00 29.81
C THR A 540 -9.87 -43.74 30.57
N LEU A 541 -11.10 -43.27 30.40
CA LEU A 541 -11.59 -42.05 31.04
C LEU A 541 -11.78 -42.20 32.55
N THR A 542 -12.15 -43.39 33.03
CA THR A 542 -12.39 -43.66 34.46
C THR A 542 -11.18 -44.21 35.21
N GLY A 543 -10.06 -44.47 34.52
CA GLY A 543 -8.82 -44.91 35.16
C GLY A 543 -8.73 -46.40 35.47
N VAL A 544 -9.52 -47.24 34.79
CA VAL A 544 -9.40 -48.70 34.90
C VAL A 544 -8.10 -49.15 34.20
N ASN A 545 -7.38 -50.08 34.82
CA ASN A 545 -6.19 -50.68 34.25
C ASN A 545 -6.50 -51.46 32.95
N ILE A 546 -5.86 -51.07 31.85
CA ILE A 546 -5.95 -51.71 30.53
C ILE A 546 -4.61 -52.38 30.23
N VAL A 547 -4.66 -53.69 29.96
CA VAL A 547 -3.51 -54.48 29.57
C VAL A 547 -3.76 -55.06 28.18
N ILE A 548 -2.87 -54.76 27.24
CA ILE A 548 -2.96 -55.25 25.87
C ILE A 548 -1.97 -56.39 25.67
N LYS A 549 -2.47 -57.57 25.33
CA LYS A 549 -1.67 -58.74 24.95
C LYS A 549 -1.69 -58.88 23.43
N SER A 550 -0.61 -58.43 22.81
CA SER A 550 -0.37 -58.61 21.37
C SER A 550 1.13 -58.60 21.12
N SER A 551 1.56 -59.38 20.13
CA SER A 551 2.94 -59.47 19.65
C SER A 551 3.24 -58.53 18.48
N THR A 552 2.28 -57.69 18.06
CA THR A 552 2.38 -56.85 16.87
C THR A 552 2.60 -55.36 17.21
N ILE A 553 3.18 -54.61 16.25
CA ILE A 553 3.39 -53.14 16.31
C ILE A 553 2.08 -52.36 16.53
N GLN A 554 0.92 -52.98 16.26
CA GLN A 554 -0.39 -52.36 16.46
C GLN A 554 -0.72 -52.10 17.94
N ALA A 555 -0.11 -52.83 18.88
CA ALA A 555 -0.33 -52.64 20.30
C ALA A 555 0.11 -51.24 20.78
N GLU A 556 1.27 -50.77 20.32
CA GLU A 556 1.81 -49.45 20.67
C GLU A 556 0.91 -48.34 20.12
N ASN A 557 0.44 -48.48 18.88
CA ASN A 557 -0.49 -47.54 18.25
C ASN A 557 -1.84 -47.45 18.98
N ILE A 558 -2.35 -48.56 19.51
CA ILE A 558 -3.58 -48.56 20.33
C ILE A 558 -3.32 -47.82 21.64
N VAL A 559 -2.18 -48.06 22.30
CA VAL A 559 -1.82 -47.37 23.55
C VAL A 559 -1.71 -45.86 23.32
N GLU A 560 -1.04 -45.43 22.25
CA GLU A 560 -0.93 -44.00 21.91
C GLU A 560 -2.29 -43.37 21.54
N GLY A 561 -3.11 -44.08 20.76
CA GLY A 561 -4.45 -43.64 20.40
C GLY A 561 -5.38 -43.47 21.60
N LEU A 562 -5.28 -44.38 22.59
CA LEU A 562 -6.04 -44.27 23.85
C LEU A 562 -5.50 -43.17 24.77
N LYS A 563 -4.18 -42.95 24.80
CA LYS A 563 -3.56 -41.84 25.56
C LYS A 563 -4.04 -40.46 25.06
N ARG A 564 -4.36 -40.31 23.76
CA ARG A 564 -4.95 -39.07 23.21
C ARG A 564 -6.30 -38.70 23.82
N LEU A 565 -7.03 -39.64 24.41
CA LEU A 565 -8.29 -39.35 25.10
C LEU A 565 -8.08 -38.71 26.49
N LEU A 566 -6.84 -38.64 26.98
CA LEU A 566 -6.49 -38.06 28.26
C LEU A 566 -5.93 -36.62 28.11
N PRO A 567 -6.15 -35.74 29.11
CA PRO A 567 -5.81 -34.32 29.03
C PRO A 567 -4.30 -34.01 29.14
N VAL A 568 -3.49 -34.90 29.72
CA VAL A 568 -2.04 -34.69 29.88
C VAL A 568 -1.28 -35.93 29.43
N ASN A 569 -0.29 -35.74 28.57
CA ASN A 569 0.59 -36.80 28.07
C ASN A 569 1.66 -37.13 29.13
N LYS A 570 1.26 -37.73 30.26
CA LYS A 570 2.23 -38.31 31.21
C LYS A 570 2.81 -39.57 30.54
N THR A 571 4.08 -39.53 30.13
CA THR A 571 4.78 -40.62 29.42
C THR A 571 4.69 -41.97 30.14
N ASN A 572 4.66 -41.93 31.49
CA ASN A 572 4.43 -43.06 32.37
C ASN A 572 3.02 -43.03 32.98
N TYR A 573 1.97 -43.12 32.15
CA TYR A 573 0.63 -43.38 32.66
C TYR A 573 0.50 -44.90 32.94
N PRO A 574 0.58 -45.35 34.21
CA PRO A 574 0.79 -46.78 34.52
C PRO A 574 -0.45 -47.65 34.24
N LEU A 575 -1.59 -47.03 33.91
CA LEU A 575 -2.88 -47.70 33.75
C LEU A 575 -3.11 -48.25 32.34
N ILE A 576 -2.32 -47.88 31.32
CA ILE A 576 -2.47 -48.41 29.94
C ILE A 576 -1.10 -48.90 29.47
N ARG A 577 -0.94 -50.21 29.33
CA ARG A 577 0.34 -50.82 28.95
C ARG A 577 0.19 -52.10 28.14
N GLN A 578 1.23 -52.42 27.37
CA GLN A 578 1.40 -53.74 26.75
C GLN A 578 1.92 -54.73 27.80
N ALA A 579 1.37 -55.95 27.81
CA ALA A 579 1.80 -57.00 28.71
C ALA A 579 3.13 -57.62 28.26
N ASN A 580 4.04 -57.88 29.21
CA ASN A 580 5.19 -58.75 28.99
C ASN A 580 4.76 -60.21 29.20
N ASP A 581 5.29 -61.15 28.41
CA ASP A 581 4.85 -62.57 28.30
C ASP A 581 4.79 -63.38 29.62
N LYS A 582 5.23 -62.83 30.76
CA LYS A 582 5.28 -63.51 32.08
C LYS A 582 4.53 -62.81 33.22
N GLU A 583 3.62 -61.87 32.93
CA GLU A 583 2.92 -61.11 33.97
C GLU A 583 1.64 -61.76 34.51
N THR A 584 1.50 -61.79 35.84
CA THR A 584 0.28 -62.22 36.54
C THR A 584 -0.74 -61.08 36.54
N ILE A 585 -1.89 -61.27 35.89
CA ILE A 585 -2.90 -60.23 35.71
C ILE A 585 -3.78 -60.11 36.96
N LEU A 586 -3.92 -58.88 37.46
CA LEU A 586 -4.80 -58.54 38.58
C LEU A 586 -6.29 -58.69 38.19
N PRO A 587 -7.18 -59.09 39.11
CA PRO A 587 -8.57 -59.43 38.79
C PRO A 587 -9.46 -58.27 38.32
N ALA A 588 -9.02 -57.00 38.42
CA ALA A 588 -9.80 -55.79 38.10
C ALA A 588 -9.36 -55.07 36.80
N THR A 589 -8.58 -55.72 35.94
CA THR A 589 -8.05 -55.14 34.67
C THR A 589 -8.94 -55.49 33.46
N CYS A 590 -9.14 -54.59 32.47
CA CYS A 590 -9.60 -55.00 31.12
C CYS A 590 -8.40 -55.57 30.38
N LEU A 591 -8.52 -56.83 29.99
CA LEU A 591 -7.52 -57.52 29.20
C LEU A 591 -7.96 -57.51 27.74
N VAL A 592 -7.14 -56.95 26.86
CA VAL A 592 -7.37 -56.96 25.41
C VAL A 592 -6.47 -58.02 24.80
N GLU A 593 -7.06 -59.05 24.17
CA GLU A 593 -6.34 -60.15 23.52
C GLU A 593 -6.59 -60.13 22.02
N GLU A 594 -5.52 -60.29 21.25
CA GLU A 594 -5.57 -60.51 19.79
C GLU A 594 -6.04 -61.94 19.50
N THR A 595 -7.07 -62.06 18.66
CA THR A 595 -7.61 -63.34 18.19
C THR A 595 -6.90 -63.78 16.90
N GLN A 596 -7.03 -65.06 16.53
CA GLN A 596 -6.37 -65.67 15.36
C GLN A 596 -6.68 -64.99 14.01
N SER A 597 -7.68 -64.12 13.95
CA SER A 597 -8.13 -63.36 12.78
C SER A 597 -7.72 -61.87 12.79
N SER A 598 -6.75 -61.47 13.63
CA SER A 598 -6.29 -60.07 13.80
C SER A 598 -7.36 -59.09 14.32
N TYR A 599 -8.42 -59.62 14.95
CA TYR A 599 -9.40 -58.84 15.69
C TYR A 599 -9.08 -58.86 17.19
N PHE A 600 -9.43 -57.80 17.91
CA PHE A 600 -9.20 -57.70 19.36
C PHE A 600 -10.47 -58.03 20.15
N SER A 601 -10.32 -58.77 21.25
CA SER A 601 -11.40 -59.04 22.21
C SER A 601 -11.03 -58.50 23.59
N CYS A 602 -11.94 -57.74 24.27
CA CYS A 602 -11.73 -57.36 25.68
C CYS A 602 -12.46 -58.33 26.61
N LYS A 603 -11.71 -58.85 27.59
CA LYS A 603 -12.20 -59.55 28.77
C LYS A 603 -12.12 -58.58 29.95
N TRP A 604 -13.27 -58.01 30.34
CA TRP A 604 -13.41 -57.17 31.51
C TRP A 604 -14.50 -57.74 32.41
N LYS A 605 -14.23 -57.84 33.72
CA LYS A 605 -15.20 -58.37 34.71
C LYS A 605 -16.29 -57.37 35.08
N GLY A 606 -16.14 -56.10 34.68
CA GLY A 606 -17.15 -55.07 34.90
C GLY A 606 -18.24 -55.07 33.82
N ILE A 607 -19.41 -54.54 34.17
CA ILE A 607 -20.51 -54.29 33.23
C ILE A 607 -20.56 -52.78 32.97
N LEU A 608 -20.74 -52.39 31.70
CA LEU A 608 -20.90 -50.99 31.34
C LEU A 608 -22.17 -50.42 32.02
N PRO A 609 -22.09 -49.27 32.72
CA PRO A 609 -23.27 -48.67 33.33
C PRO A 609 -24.36 -48.34 32.30
N VAL A 610 -25.63 -48.45 32.70
CA VAL A 610 -26.80 -48.13 31.85
C VAL A 610 -26.74 -46.68 31.32
N LYS A 611 -26.15 -45.77 32.11
CA LYS A 611 -25.81 -44.40 31.70
C LYS A 611 -24.30 -44.21 31.75
N CYS A 612 -23.68 -44.01 30.59
CA CYS A 612 -22.25 -43.72 30.47
C CYS A 612 -21.93 -42.26 30.81
N PRO A 613 -20.67 -41.93 31.18
CA PRO A 613 -20.23 -40.57 31.42
C PRO A 613 -20.55 -39.61 30.27
N THR A 614 -20.89 -38.38 30.59
CA THR A 614 -21.29 -37.32 29.66
C THR A 614 -20.18 -37.01 28.65
N LEU A 615 -18.92 -36.99 29.10
CA LEU A 615 -17.75 -36.82 28.22
C LEU A 615 -17.67 -37.93 27.17
N MET A 616 -17.85 -39.19 27.59
CA MET A 616 -17.83 -40.35 26.71
C MET A 616 -18.94 -40.27 25.65
N ASN A 617 -20.18 -39.95 26.05
CA ASN A 617 -21.29 -39.81 25.11
C ASN A 617 -21.05 -38.69 24.08
N ARG A 618 -20.44 -37.56 24.50
CA ARG A 618 -20.09 -36.46 23.59
C ARG A 618 -18.99 -36.85 22.59
N ILE A 619 -18.02 -37.66 23.01
CA ILE A 619 -16.99 -38.22 22.12
C ILE A 619 -17.63 -39.19 21.13
N GLU A 620 -18.46 -40.15 21.60
CA GLU A 620 -19.16 -41.10 20.72
C GLU A 620 -20.03 -40.40 19.67
N ASN A 621 -20.76 -39.35 20.07
CA ASN A 621 -21.58 -38.56 19.15
C ASN A 621 -20.74 -37.77 18.13
N ALA A 622 -19.54 -37.32 18.50
CA ALA A 622 -18.63 -36.69 17.57
C ALA A 622 -18.02 -37.69 16.57
N MET A 623 -17.73 -38.91 17.06
CA MET A 623 -17.25 -40.02 16.25
C MET A 623 -18.30 -40.51 15.23
N SER A 624 -19.59 -40.50 15.58
CA SER A 624 -20.66 -40.90 14.64
C SER A 624 -21.01 -39.85 13.60
N ASN A 625 -20.48 -38.62 13.73
CA ASN A 625 -20.76 -37.55 12.79
C ASN A 625 -19.76 -37.54 11.64
N ASP A 626 -20.24 -37.88 10.44
CA ASP A 626 -19.41 -37.93 9.22
C ASP A 626 -18.96 -36.55 8.73
N LYS A 627 -19.56 -35.46 9.22
CA LYS A 627 -19.18 -34.08 8.87
C LYS A 627 -17.87 -33.64 9.51
N PHE A 628 -17.40 -34.34 10.56
CA PHE A 628 -16.15 -34.01 11.22
C PHE A 628 -14.97 -34.72 10.56
N ASN A 629 -14.12 -33.94 9.88
CA ASN A 629 -12.79 -34.38 9.48
C ASN A 629 -11.95 -34.77 10.71
N SER A 630 -10.94 -35.62 10.54
CA SER A 630 -10.07 -36.12 11.62
C SER A 630 -9.46 -34.99 12.45
N ASP A 631 -9.03 -33.89 11.83
CA ASP A 631 -8.45 -32.74 12.55
C ASP A 631 -9.47 -31.97 13.38
N VAL A 632 -10.68 -31.80 12.83
CA VAL A 632 -11.79 -31.12 13.51
C VAL A 632 -12.26 -31.96 14.69
N LEU A 633 -12.38 -33.27 14.49
CA LEU A 633 -12.71 -34.23 15.54
C LEU A 633 -11.66 -34.20 16.65
N HIS A 634 -10.38 -34.17 16.31
CA HIS A 634 -9.29 -34.07 17.28
C HIS A 634 -9.36 -32.77 18.08
N GLN A 635 -9.54 -31.62 17.43
CA GLN A 635 -9.66 -30.33 18.11
C GLN A 635 -10.92 -30.24 18.98
N TYR A 636 -12.01 -30.88 18.56
CA TYR A 636 -13.25 -30.97 19.34
C TYR A 636 -13.07 -31.87 20.57
N VAL A 637 -12.43 -33.03 20.45
CA VAL A 637 -12.10 -33.88 21.61
C VAL A 637 -11.19 -33.12 22.59
N ARG A 638 -10.23 -32.33 22.07
CA ARG A 638 -9.37 -31.47 22.89
C ARG A 638 -10.16 -30.41 23.66
N SER A 639 -11.12 -29.74 23.03
CA SER A 639 -11.94 -28.75 23.74
C SER A 639 -12.78 -29.39 24.84
N LEU A 640 -13.31 -30.59 24.61
CA LEU A 640 -14.00 -31.38 25.64
C LEU A 640 -13.09 -31.76 26.80
N GLN A 641 -11.85 -32.17 26.52
CA GLN A 641 -10.87 -32.49 27.56
C GLN A 641 -10.55 -31.27 28.42
N LEU A 642 -10.35 -30.10 27.80
CA LEU A 642 -10.08 -28.85 28.51
C LEU A 642 -11.28 -28.41 29.37
N GLU A 643 -12.50 -28.56 28.84
CA GLU A 643 -13.76 -28.29 29.58
C GLU A 643 -13.85 -29.14 30.85
N TRP A 644 -13.62 -30.46 30.72
CA TRP A 644 -13.71 -31.40 31.84
C TRP A 644 -12.51 -31.29 32.79
N LEU A 645 -11.32 -30.97 32.31
CA LEU A 645 -10.15 -30.69 33.15
C LEU A 645 -10.37 -29.40 33.97
N GLY A 646 -10.92 -28.35 33.35
CA GLY A 646 -11.31 -27.12 34.05
C GLY A 646 -12.33 -27.38 35.14
N THR A 647 -13.36 -28.18 34.83
CA THR A 647 -14.37 -28.63 35.79
C THR A 647 -13.73 -29.41 36.95
N ALA A 648 -12.84 -30.36 36.66
CA ALA A 648 -12.15 -31.15 37.68
C ALA A 648 -11.28 -30.28 38.61
N LYS A 649 -10.52 -29.33 38.06
CA LYS A 649 -9.72 -28.39 38.86
C LYS A 649 -10.57 -27.47 39.72
N ALA A 650 -11.67 -26.95 39.18
CA ALA A 650 -12.60 -26.11 39.93
C ALA A 650 -13.24 -26.88 41.10
N VAL A 651 -13.68 -28.12 40.85
CA VAL A 651 -14.25 -28.98 41.90
C VAL A 651 -13.21 -29.39 42.93
N LYS A 652 -11.96 -29.67 42.54
CA LYS A 652 -10.86 -29.96 43.47
C LYS A 652 -10.55 -28.77 44.37
N ALA A 653 -10.35 -27.58 43.80
CA ALA A 653 -10.11 -26.36 44.58
C ALA A 653 -11.28 -26.04 45.54
N ALA A 654 -12.52 -26.25 45.11
CA ALA A 654 -13.69 -26.12 45.98
C ALA A 654 -13.75 -27.19 47.09
N ALA A 655 -13.36 -28.44 46.79
CA ALA A 655 -13.32 -29.52 47.75
C ALA A 655 -12.20 -29.35 48.79
N GLU A 656 -11.04 -28.81 48.40
CA GLU A 656 -9.93 -28.50 49.31
C GLU A 656 -10.26 -27.33 50.25
N SER A 657 -10.96 -26.31 49.74
CA SER A 657 -11.33 -25.13 50.55
C SER A 657 -12.53 -25.36 51.47
N SER A 658 -13.57 -26.08 51.01
CA SER A 658 -14.85 -26.20 51.72
C SER A 658 -15.16 -27.61 52.25
N GLY A 659 -14.35 -28.60 51.91
CA GLY A 659 -14.58 -30.02 52.21
C GLY A 659 -15.44 -30.73 51.16
N GLN A 660 -15.13 -32.01 50.91
CA GLN A 660 -15.70 -32.82 49.81
C GLN A 660 -17.21 -33.06 49.90
N ARG A 661 -17.79 -33.01 51.12
CA ARG A 661 -19.24 -33.21 51.37
C ARG A 661 -20.00 -31.90 51.57
N SER A 662 -19.38 -30.75 51.30
CA SER A 662 -20.05 -29.45 51.46
C SER A 662 -21.16 -29.23 50.43
N ASP A 663 -22.18 -28.50 50.84
CA ASP A 663 -23.28 -28.10 49.95
C ASP A 663 -22.80 -27.22 48.79
N ALA A 664 -21.72 -26.48 48.99
CA ALA A 664 -21.09 -25.66 47.96
C ALA A 664 -20.55 -26.52 46.81
N VAL A 665 -19.82 -27.60 47.11
CA VAL A 665 -19.29 -28.54 46.10
C VAL A 665 -20.43 -29.26 45.37
N ARG A 666 -21.49 -29.65 46.09
CA ARG A 666 -22.68 -30.27 45.48
C ARG A 666 -23.38 -29.34 44.49
N LYS A 667 -23.58 -28.07 44.87
CA LYS A 667 -24.18 -27.04 43.99
C LYS A 667 -23.26 -26.73 42.81
N LEU A 668 -21.95 -26.65 43.02
CA LEU A 668 -20.97 -26.42 41.96
C LEU A 668 -20.99 -27.54 40.91
N LYS A 669 -21.05 -28.80 41.35
CA LYS A 669 -21.22 -29.96 40.45
C LYS A 669 -22.51 -29.88 39.63
N GLN A 670 -23.61 -29.45 40.26
CA GLN A 670 -24.89 -29.23 39.57
C GLN A 670 -24.81 -28.11 38.52
N VAL A 671 -24.10 -27.01 38.81
CA VAL A 671 -23.88 -25.90 37.86
C VAL A 671 -23.06 -26.36 36.65
N PHE A 672 -22.04 -27.17 36.86
CA PHE A 672 -21.25 -27.77 35.77
C PHE A 672 -21.97 -28.93 35.05
N GLY A 673 -23.20 -29.28 35.45
CA GLY A 673 -23.95 -30.36 34.83
C GLY A 673 -23.40 -31.76 35.11
N VAL A 674 -22.58 -31.93 36.16
CA VAL A 674 -22.00 -33.21 36.56
C VAL A 674 -23.07 -34.07 37.23
N GLY A 675 -23.43 -35.18 36.60
CA GLY A 675 -24.36 -36.15 37.18
C GLY A 675 -23.68 -37.21 38.05
N GLN A 676 -24.48 -38.06 38.70
CA GLN A 676 -23.94 -39.18 39.50
C GLN A 676 -23.14 -40.18 38.65
N HIS A 677 -23.47 -40.32 37.36
CA HIS A 677 -22.78 -41.18 36.41
C HIS A 677 -21.39 -40.65 36.00
N ASP A 678 -21.11 -39.37 36.24
CA ASP A 678 -19.83 -38.72 35.93
C ASP A 678 -18.84 -38.76 37.10
N GLU A 679 -19.30 -39.13 38.30
CA GLU A 679 -18.47 -39.13 39.52
C GLU A 679 -17.22 -40.03 39.43
N PRO A 680 -17.26 -41.24 38.83
CA PRO A 680 -16.05 -42.05 38.67
C PRO A 680 -14.99 -41.40 37.79
N LEU A 681 -15.41 -40.72 36.72
CA LEU A 681 -14.53 -39.97 35.82
C LEU A 681 -13.93 -38.76 36.54
N LEU A 682 -14.78 -37.98 37.20
CA LEU A 682 -14.38 -36.77 37.90
C LEU A 682 -13.41 -37.09 39.06
N SER A 683 -13.71 -38.10 39.86
CA SER A 683 -12.86 -38.53 40.96
C SER A 683 -11.48 -38.97 40.48
N HIS A 684 -11.41 -39.68 39.35
CA HIS A 684 -10.16 -40.10 38.74
C HIS A 684 -9.36 -38.90 38.17
N TRP A 685 -10.02 -37.95 37.51
CA TRP A 685 -9.35 -36.80 36.93
C TRP A 685 -8.83 -35.82 37.97
N MET A 686 -9.56 -35.66 39.08
CA MET A 686 -9.15 -34.85 40.22
C MET A 686 -7.87 -35.39 40.88
N THR A 687 -7.72 -36.71 40.99
CA THR A 687 -6.56 -37.33 41.65
C THR A 687 -5.32 -37.40 40.76
N VAL A 688 -5.48 -37.52 39.44
CA VAL A 688 -4.35 -37.82 38.54
C VAL A 688 -3.86 -36.60 37.74
N PHE A 689 -4.75 -35.65 37.41
CA PHE A 689 -4.45 -34.56 36.47
C PHE A 689 -4.53 -33.15 37.08
N CYS A 690 -4.98 -33.01 38.33
CA CYS A 690 -5.24 -31.71 38.94
C CYS A 690 -4.26 -31.34 40.07
N ASP A 691 -3.04 -31.87 40.04
CA ASP A 691 -1.99 -31.65 41.06
C ASP A 691 -1.58 -30.19 41.26
#